data_AF-A0AAI8BY37-F1
#
_entry.id   AF-A0AAI8BY37-F1
#
_cell.length_a   1.000
_cell.length_b   1.000
_cell.length_c   1.000
_cell.angle_alpha   90.00
_cell.angle_beta   90.00
_cell.angle_gamma   90.00
#
_symmetry.space_group_name_H-M   'P 1'
#
loop_
_entity.id
_entity.type
_entity.pdbx_description
1 polymer ?
#
loop_
_entity_poly.entity_id
_entity_poly.type
_entity_poly.pdbx_seq_one_letter_code
_entity_poly.pdbx_strand_id
1 'polypeptide(L)'
;MVRTITKIKDLSILDQDNSNNIASINSVDFEETEIGSGGFAKIHSVKSINGIQSDQYVIKIFSDKENESHGYDTIEKLHIKLKKNQLKSGIPSYIERPELMGLPFAAFKGYDEIEEIEVVAFIMYNLNTLGFIDYGAENTDNSKYRQLEIPDKIFISHQLAHTVDFFHSLKFIHSDLKEAALWYHPQKKQLAIIDYDSGYHFDTQEKPSTLGTIGHFISGTLRNLINSNQDNKQRSVKEQLREEYWILANFIFQLVFDVMPYFFLKDSDDATKKKYLKKNEWPAIDYKSEEFLAENKTVHNNLLAVMSSLSDAGLKELINNFSKVFNDGYSNSSARMSAAEWASHLMELTYSLSILPQIENIETDKKTISEKDEVVTITFQTQYSRYVEIDQQYYSPILHNSSKVKCKAKENYFDIIAYNLIGNQKESISINALLREPLIKSFNVNKNLRDSLEPLVLSWETENIKKVVISNVEGEFSGNTEIKIQPEKELVYKLSAYGYFDELLEQELTVDVVKPKIKRFDWEINLNEGIDNIDLIWETENTKEVQIKPKVGVQNPNGFMHVRIREETKFTIAAVGLFSNVTEEIKAHPFPAPVVKQLFVETPKMNLNTKIESVDLKSFKSLEIPFEKLNAGISSLQNLELPKFETKNSLIDNFDEIPKPSKDFTINTIFKKIKNIIHQSQ
;
A
#
# COMPACT_ATOMS: atom_id res chain seq x y z
N MET A 1 -26.91 12.09 26.96
CA MET A 1 -26.13 13.30 26.62
C MET A 1 -24.98 12.91 25.70
N VAL A 2 -24.23 13.88 25.15
CA VAL A 2 -22.90 13.62 24.57
C VAL A 2 -21.87 14.01 25.62
N ARG A 3 -20.84 13.18 25.79
CA ARG A 3 -19.70 13.40 26.69
C ARG A 3 -18.42 13.45 25.86
N THR A 4 -17.40 14.12 26.39
CA THR A 4 -16.11 14.28 25.72
C THR A 4 -14.98 13.90 26.67
N ILE A 5 -14.04 13.07 26.21
CA ILE A 5 -12.75 12.85 26.87
C ILE A 5 -11.70 13.72 26.16
N THR A 6 -10.93 14.49 26.93
CA THR A 6 -9.81 15.30 26.45
C THR A 6 -8.54 15.00 27.24
N LYS A 7 -7.48 15.83 27.09
CA LYS A 7 -6.19 15.71 27.81
C LYS A 7 -5.55 14.32 27.67
N ILE A 8 -5.65 13.74 26.47
CA ILE A 8 -5.20 12.38 26.15
C ILE A 8 -3.69 12.25 26.41
N LYS A 9 -3.33 11.22 27.19
CA LYS A 9 -1.96 10.85 27.55
C LYS A 9 -1.78 9.34 27.44
N ASP A 10 -0.52 8.90 27.35
CA ASP A 10 -0.14 7.50 27.24
C ASP A 10 -0.90 6.77 26.10
N LEU A 11 -0.97 7.37 24.91
CA LEU A 11 -1.68 6.80 23.77
C LEU A 11 -0.90 5.64 23.13
N SER A 12 -1.39 4.42 23.32
CA SER A 12 -0.97 3.24 22.57
C SER A 12 -1.99 2.94 21.48
N ILE A 13 -1.57 3.04 20.21
CA ILE A 13 -2.46 2.91 19.04
C ILE A 13 -1.91 1.89 18.03
N LEU A 14 -2.76 1.03 17.49
CA LEU A 14 -2.49 0.02 16.46
C LEU A 14 -3.06 0.49 15.12
N ASP A 15 -2.37 0.14 14.04
CA ASP A 15 -2.71 0.57 12.68
C ASP A 15 -4.03 -0.04 12.19
N GLN A 16 -4.94 0.80 11.69
CA GLN A 16 -6.27 0.38 11.22
C GLN A 16 -6.36 0.14 9.71
N ASP A 17 -5.31 0.51 8.96
CA ASP A 17 -5.19 0.42 7.49
C ASP A 17 -6.51 0.68 6.71
N ASN A 18 -7.03 1.89 6.92
CA ASN A 18 -8.10 2.47 6.12
C ASN A 18 -7.72 3.90 5.70
N SER A 19 -8.46 4.48 4.76
CA SER A 19 -8.17 5.84 4.27
C SER A 19 -8.34 6.96 5.32
N ASN A 20 -8.84 6.63 6.51
CA ASN A 20 -9.15 7.53 7.63
C ASN A 20 -8.33 7.16 8.89
N ASN A 21 -7.17 6.50 8.72
CA ASN A 21 -6.40 5.88 9.79
C ASN A 21 -6.09 6.85 10.94
N ILE A 22 -6.53 6.50 12.16
CA ILE A 22 -6.40 7.34 13.34
C ILE A 22 -4.97 7.18 13.85
N ALA A 23 -4.11 8.12 13.48
CA ALA A 23 -2.72 8.19 13.93
C ALA A 23 -2.54 8.90 15.29
N SER A 24 -3.53 9.68 15.73
CA SER A 24 -3.49 10.49 16.96
C SER A 24 -4.88 10.78 17.50
N ILE A 25 -5.03 10.87 18.82
CA ILE A 25 -6.29 11.20 19.50
C ILE A 25 -6.04 12.36 20.46
N ASN A 26 -6.79 13.45 20.29
CA ASN A 26 -6.78 14.66 21.12
C ASN A 26 -8.10 14.83 21.89
N SER A 27 -9.22 14.42 21.27
CA SER A 27 -10.54 14.33 21.90
C SER A 27 -11.35 13.16 21.33
N VAL A 28 -12.27 12.64 22.14
CA VAL A 28 -13.27 11.64 21.74
C VAL A 28 -14.63 12.06 22.27
N ASP A 29 -15.61 12.23 21.38
CA ASP A 29 -17.01 12.48 21.73
C ASP A 29 -17.80 11.17 21.67
N PHE A 30 -18.62 10.89 22.69
CA PHE A 30 -19.36 9.63 22.83
C PHE A 30 -20.76 9.82 23.43
N GLU A 31 -21.64 8.84 23.22
CA GLU A 31 -22.97 8.82 23.86
C GLU A 31 -22.87 8.39 25.32
N GLU A 32 -23.42 9.20 26.22
CA GLU A 32 -23.58 8.85 27.64
C GLU A 32 -24.36 7.55 27.86
N THR A 33 -25.28 7.21 26.94
CA THR A 33 -26.05 5.96 26.99
C THR A 33 -25.12 4.75 26.83
N GLU A 34 -25.09 3.89 27.85
CA GLU A 34 -24.39 2.61 27.81
C GLU A 34 -25.08 1.67 26.81
N ILE A 35 -24.30 1.16 25.84
CA ILE A 35 -24.74 0.13 24.88
C ILE A 35 -24.35 -1.29 25.32
N GLY A 36 -23.54 -1.39 26.37
CA GLY A 36 -23.14 -2.62 27.05
C GLY A 36 -22.30 -2.31 28.28
N SER A 37 -22.16 -3.28 29.18
CA SER A 37 -21.27 -3.19 30.33
C SER A 37 -20.66 -4.56 30.65
N GLY A 38 -19.44 -4.56 31.17
CA GLY A 38 -18.76 -5.74 31.70
C GLY A 38 -18.32 -5.50 33.15
N GLY A 39 -17.70 -6.50 33.77
CA GLY A 39 -17.33 -6.44 35.19
C GLY A 39 -16.39 -5.28 35.58
N PHE A 40 -15.65 -4.71 34.63
CA PHE A 40 -14.61 -3.69 34.88
C PHE A 40 -14.87 -2.34 34.19
N ALA A 41 -15.79 -2.27 33.23
CA ALA A 41 -15.90 -1.15 32.28
C ALA A 41 -17.28 -1.04 31.61
N LYS A 42 -17.60 0.18 31.15
CA LYS A 42 -18.81 0.53 30.41
C LYS A 42 -18.52 0.74 28.93
N ILE A 43 -19.44 0.33 28.05
CA ILE A 43 -19.31 0.45 26.58
C ILE A 43 -20.27 1.52 26.07
N HIS A 44 -19.76 2.45 25.28
CA HIS A 44 -20.51 3.58 24.72
C HIS A 44 -20.29 3.72 23.21
N SER A 45 -21.29 4.18 22.46
CA SER A 45 -21.12 4.56 21.06
C SER A 45 -20.18 5.76 20.95
N VAL A 46 -19.17 5.70 20.08
CA VAL A 46 -18.44 6.92 19.67
C VAL A 46 -19.36 7.75 18.76
N LYS A 47 -19.18 9.07 18.78
CA LYS A 47 -19.76 10.02 17.82
C LYS A 47 -18.70 10.77 17.03
N SER A 48 -17.57 11.12 17.63
CA SER A 48 -16.46 11.76 16.94
C SER A 48 -15.11 11.41 17.56
N ILE A 49 -14.06 11.42 16.74
CA ILE A 49 -12.66 11.39 17.18
C ILE A 49 -11.98 12.60 16.53
N ASN A 50 -11.40 13.49 17.33
CA ASN A 50 -10.86 14.79 16.89
C ASN A 50 -11.87 15.67 16.11
N GLY A 51 -13.18 15.52 16.35
CA GLY A 51 -14.24 16.20 15.59
C GLY A 51 -14.65 15.51 14.28
N ILE A 52 -13.95 14.46 13.85
CA ILE A 52 -14.34 13.65 12.68
C ILE A 52 -15.42 12.68 13.13
N GLN A 53 -16.62 12.80 12.54
CA GLN A 53 -17.76 11.96 12.91
C GLN A 53 -17.57 10.50 12.46
N SER A 54 -17.94 9.55 13.33
CA SER A 54 -17.97 8.12 13.02
C SER A 54 -18.88 7.37 13.99
N ASP A 55 -19.61 6.38 13.45
CA ASP A 55 -20.44 5.38 14.14
C ASP A 55 -19.78 3.99 14.20
N GLN A 56 -18.67 3.81 13.47
CA GLN A 56 -17.93 2.55 13.29
C GLN A 56 -17.16 2.10 14.53
N TYR A 57 -17.20 2.87 15.62
CA TYR A 57 -16.37 2.69 16.81
C TYR A 57 -17.18 2.72 18.11
N VAL A 58 -16.71 1.96 19.11
CA VAL A 58 -17.21 2.01 20.49
C VAL A 58 -16.04 2.29 21.44
N ILE A 59 -16.33 2.95 22.55
CA ILE A 59 -15.36 3.25 23.61
C ILE A 59 -15.70 2.47 24.89
N LYS A 60 -14.71 1.72 25.39
CA LYS A 60 -14.74 0.98 26.67
C LYS A 60 -14.05 1.85 27.73
N ILE A 61 -14.80 2.38 28.68
CA ILE A 61 -14.31 3.27 29.75
C ILE A 61 -14.29 2.50 31.07
N PHE A 62 -13.15 2.48 31.75
CA PHE A 62 -12.99 1.71 32.99
C PHE A 62 -13.72 2.37 34.16
N SER A 63 -14.53 1.56 34.84
CA SER A 63 -15.13 1.88 36.14
C SER A 63 -14.38 1.26 37.31
N ASP A 64 -13.64 0.17 37.07
CA ASP A 64 -12.80 -0.47 38.08
C ASP A 64 -11.37 0.12 38.09
N LYS A 65 -11.05 0.83 39.17
CA LYS A 65 -9.74 1.46 39.41
C LYS A 65 -8.64 0.51 39.88
N GLU A 66 -8.96 -0.70 40.32
CA GLU A 66 -7.93 -1.71 40.67
C GLU A 66 -7.37 -2.37 39.39
N ASN A 67 -8.23 -2.63 38.40
CA ASN A 67 -7.85 -3.36 37.18
C ASN A 67 -7.53 -2.48 35.96
N GLU A 68 -7.89 -1.18 35.93
CA GLU A 68 -7.65 -0.32 34.75
C GLU A 68 -6.17 -0.24 34.32
N SER A 69 -5.23 -0.31 35.28
CA SER A 69 -3.80 -0.30 34.99
C SER A 69 -3.29 -1.62 34.40
N HIS A 70 -3.86 -2.76 34.79
CA HIS A 70 -3.54 -4.07 34.21
C HIS A 70 -4.07 -4.18 32.78
N GLY A 71 -5.33 -3.76 32.56
CA GLY A 71 -5.93 -3.74 31.23
C GLY A 71 -5.11 -2.88 30.26
N TYR A 72 -4.76 -1.66 30.66
CA TYR A 72 -3.93 -0.76 29.84
C TYR A 72 -2.57 -1.39 29.45
N ASP A 73 -1.82 -1.88 30.45
CA ASP A 73 -0.50 -2.50 30.25
C ASP A 73 -0.56 -3.74 29.33
N THR A 74 -1.62 -4.53 29.47
CA THR A 74 -1.89 -5.71 28.63
C THR A 74 -2.14 -5.34 27.17
N ILE A 75 -2.98 -4.33 26.90
CA ILE A 75 -3.26 -3.86 25.54
C ILE A 75 -2.03 -3.18 24.92
N GLU A 76 -1.30 -2.34 25.68
CA GLU A 76 -0.07 -1.70 25.18
C GLU A 76 0.99 -2.74 24.77
N LYS A 77 1.25 -3.74 25.61
CA LYS A 77 2.17 -4.85 25.31
C LYS A 77 1.73 -5.65 24.08
N LEU A 78 0.42 -5.85 23.89
CA LEU A 78 -0.13 -6.53 22.73
C LEU A 78 0.05 -5.69 21.45
N HIS A 79 -0.23 -4.39 21.48
CA HIS A 79 0.07 -3.47 20.37
C HIS A 79 1.56 -3.50 19.98
N ILE A 80 2.47 -3.48 20.95
CA ILE A 80 3.92 -3.53 20.71
C ILE A 80 4.33 -4.85 20.03
N LYS A 81 3.67 -5.97 20.35
CA LYS A 81 3.92 -7.28 19.74
C LYS A 81 3.29 -7.40 18.34
N LEU A 82 2.07 -6.89 18.15
CA LEU A 82 1.38 -6.85 16.85
C LEU A 82 2.10 -5.95 15.84
N LYS A 83 2.56 -4.76 16.23
CA LYS A 83 3.40 -3.89 15.36
C LYS A 83 4.67 -4.59 14.87
N LYS A 84 5.32 -5.40 15.71
CA LYS A 84 6.49 -6.20 15.31
C LYS A 84 6.14 -7.34 14.33
N ASN A 85 4.91 -7.85 14.37
CA ASN A 85 4.41 -8.82 13.40
C ASN A 85 4.07 -8.13 12.07
N GLN A 86 3.36 -7.00 12.08
CA GLN A 86 3.07 -6.19 10.89
C GLN A 86 4.34 -5.74 10.17
N LEU A 87 5.37 -5.29 10.90
CA LEU A 87 6.69 -4.96 10.34
C LEU A 87 7.44 -6.16 9.73
N LYS A 88 7.00 -7.40 10.00
CA LYS A 88 7.58 -8.63 9.45
C LYS A 88 6.77 -9.17 8.25
N SER A 89 5.44 -9.07 8.29
CA SER A 89 4.56 -9.54 7.20
C SER A 89 4.35 -8.51 6.10
N GLY A 90 4.45 -7.22 6.42
CA GLY A 90 4.06 -6.12 5.53
C GLY A 90 2.55 -5.89 5.47
N ILE A 91 1.74 -6.68 6.19
CA ILE A 91 0.28 -6.63 6.20
C ILE A 91 -0.19 -6.09 7.56
N PRO A 92 -1.06 -5.06 7.61
CA PRO A 92 -1.58 -4.52 8.86
C PRO A 92 -2.43 -5.51 9.66
N SER A 93 -2.40 -5.38 10.99
CA SER A 93 -2.79 -6.48 11.90
C SER A 93 -4.25 -6.91 11.75
N TYR A 94 -5.19 -5.97 11.54
CA TYR A 94 -6.61 -6.27 11.32
C TYR A 94 -6.93 -6.87 9.93
N ILE A 95 -5.98 -6.77 8.98
CA ILE A 95 -6.11 -7.36 7.63
C ILE A 95 -5.44 -8.73 7.58
N GLU A 96 -4.24 -8.90 8.18
CA GLU A 96 -3.62 -10.22 8.36
C GLU A 96 -4.48 -11.11 9.28
N ARG A 97 -5.17 -10.51 10.26
CA ARG A 97 -5.92 -11.19 11.33
C ARG A 97 -7.24 -10.48 11.67
N PRO A 98 -8.27 -10.58 10.81
CA PRO A 98 -9.62 -10.05 11.10
C PRO A 98 -10.29 -10.66 12.34
N GLU A 99 -9.79 -11.79 12.86
CA GLU A 99 -10.18 -12.33 14.18
C GLU A 99 -9.92 -11.34 15.32
N LEU A 100 -8.97 -10.42 15.12
CA LEU A 100 -8.63 -9.36 16.06
C LEU A 100 -9.56 -8.15 15.98
N MET A 101 -10.60 -8.09 15.14
CA MET A 101 -11.41 -6.87 14.96
C MET A 101 -12.13 -6.37 16.24
N GLY A 102 -12.29 -7.22 17.25
CA GLY A 102 -12.76 -6.81 18.58
C GLY A 102 -11.67 -6.33 19.55
N LEU A 103 -10.39 -6.39 19.16
CA LEU A 103 -9.27 -5.81 19.91
C LEU A 103 -9.33 -4.28 19.80
N PRO A 104 -9.16 -3.54 20.92
CA PRO A 104 -8.91 -2.10 20.86
C PRO A 104 -7.83 -1.75 19.84
N PHE A 105 -8.10 -0.80 18.94
CA PHE A 105 -7.05 -0.21 18.13
C PHE A 105 -6.40 0.96 18.87
N ALA A 106 -7.05 1.56 19.86
CA ALA A 106 -6.48 2.61 20.70
C ALA A 106 -6.71 2.33 22.18
N ALA A 107 -5.70 2.57 23.00
CA ALA A 107 -5.76 2.56 24.45
C ALA A 107 -5.02 3.78 25.00
N PHE A 108 -5.65 4.52 25.90
CA PHE A 108 -5.09 5.76 26.47
C PHE A 108 -5.63 6.05 27.86
N LYS A 109 -5.04 7.06 28.50
CA LYS A 109 -5.59 7.74 29.68
C LYS A 109 -6.07 9.13 29.25
N GLY A 110 -7.15 9.61 29.82
CA GLY A 110 -7.72 10.92 29.50
C GLY A 110 -8.51 11.50 30.66
N TYR A 111 -9.15 12.63 30.42
CA TYR A 111 -10.00 13.34 31.38
C TYR A 111 -11.41 13.47 30.82
N ASP A 112 -12.42 12.95 31.51
CA ASP A 112 -13.83 13.18 31.16
C ASP A 112 -14.25 14.57 31.64
N GLU A 113 -14.73 15.41 30.73
CA GLU A 113 -15.03 16.81 31.03
C GLU A 113 -16.36 17.03 31.78
N ILE A 114 -17.19 15.99 31.94
CA ILE A 114 -18.52 16.08 32.57
C ILE A 114 -18.52 15.43 33.95
N GLU A 115 -17.78 14.34 34.14
CA GLU A 115 -17.56 13.72 35.47
C GLU A 115 -16.37 14.32 36.24
N GLU A 116 -15.54 15.14 35.60
CA GLU A 116 -14.32 15.76 36.14
C GLU A 116 -13.23 14.77 36.65
N ILE A 117 -13.16 13.56 36.08
CA ILE A 117 -12.23 12.49 36.50
C ILE A 117 -11.23 12.07 35.43
N GLU A 118 -10.08 11.52 35.86
CA GLU A 118 -9.19 10.76 34.97
C GLU A 118 -9.70 9.32 34.73
N VAL A 119 -9.69 8.91 33.46
CA VAL A 119 -10.17 7.59 33.00
C VAL A 119 -9.11 6.89 32.17
N VAL A 120 -9.02 5.56 32.29
CA VAL A 120 -8.49 4.70 31.22
C VAL A 120 -9.63 4.41 30.25
N ALA A 121 -9.36 4.55 28.95
CA ALA A 121 -10.35 4.23 27.92
C ALA A 121 -9.72 3.61 26.68
N PHE A 122 -10.47 2.68 26.06
CA PHE A 122 -10.09 1.95 24.85
C PHE A 122 -11.10 2.20 23.73
N ILE A 123 -10.64 2.35 22.49
CA ILE A 123 -11.51 2.40 21.31
C ILE A 123 -11.29 1.15 20.45
N MET A 124 -12.39 0.52 20.05
CA MET A 124 -12.45 -0.67 19.19
C MET A 124 -13.52 -0.51 18.11
N TYR A 125 -13.53 -1.39 17.11
CA TYR A 125 -14.59 -1.40 16.10
C TYR A 125 -15.96 -1.77 16.70
N ASN A 126 -17.01 -1.13 16.20
CA ASN A 126 -18.39 -1.43 16.54
C ASN A 126 -18.86 -2.66 15.75
N LEU A 127 -18.61 -3.86 16.28
CA LEU A 127 -18.86 -5.14 15.61
C LEU A 127 -20.31 -5.30 15.09
N ASN A 128 -21.30 -4.71 15.78
CA ASN A 128 -22.69 -4.66 15.33
C ASN A 128 -22.84 -3.93 13.97
N THR A 129 -22.22 -2.75 13.82
CA THR A 129 -22.28 -1.99 12.55
C THR A 129 -21.52 -2.67 11.42
N LEU A 130 -20.55 -3.53 11.75
CA LEU A 130 -19.78 -4.34 10.81
C LEU A 130 -20.42 -5.71 10.52
N GLY A 131 -21.68 -5.92 10.91
CA GLY A 131 -22.47 -7.10 10.53
C GLY A 131 -22.15 -8.39 11.30
N PHE A 132 -21.34 -8.31 12.36
CA PHE A 132 -21.17 -9.42 13.29
C PHE A 132 -22.37 -9.54 14.24
N ILE A 133 -22.51 -10.73 14.83
CA ILE A 133 -23.51 -11.10 15.83
C ILE A 133 -22.76 -11.65 17.05
N ASP A 134 -23.14 -11.21 18.25
CA ASP A 134 -22.67 -11.74 19.53
C ASP A 134 -23.08 -13.21 19.68
N TYR A 135 -22.14 -14.12 19.91
CA TYR A 135 -22.45 -15.55 20.03
C TYR A 135 -22.99 -15.93 21.43
N GLY A 136 -22.74 -15.13 22.48
CA GLY A 136 -22.95 -15.53 23.87
C GLY A 136 -23.90 -14.67 24.71
N ALA A 137 -24.35 -13.52 24.22
CA ALA A 137 -25.30 -12.69 24.96
C ALA A 137 -26.68 -13.38 25.10
N GLU A 138 -27.22 -13.40 26.33
CA GLU A 138 -28.42 -14.16 26.73
C GLU A 138 -29.70 -13.88 25.91
N ASN A 139 -29.75 -12.73 25.22
CA ASN A 139 -30.89 -12.28 24.42
C ASN A 139 -30.67 -12.34 22.90
N THR A 140 -29.52 -12.85 22.43
CA THR A 140 -29.19 -12.86 20.99
C THR A 140 -29.80 -14.06 20.26
N ASP A 141 -30.41 -13.81 19.11
CA ASP A 141 -30.94 -14.86 18.25
C ASP A 141 -29.83 -15.58 17.45
N ASN A 142 -29.27 -16.61 18.08
CA ASN A 142 -28.33 -17.55 17.45
C ASN A 142 -28.97 -18.46 16.37
N SER A 143 -30.23 -18.25 15.94
CA SER A 143 -30.83 -19.01 14.83
C SER A 143 -29.95 -18.97 13.56
N LYS A 144 -29.35 -17.81 13.27
CA LYS A 144 -28.43 -17.62 12.13
C LYS A 144 -27.12 -18.40 12.28
N TYR A 145 -26.66 -18.68 13.51
CA TYR A 145 -25.50 -19.54 13.76
C TYR A 145 -25.88 -21.01 13.60
N ARG A 146 -27.04 -21.39 14.16
CA ARG A 146 -27.59 -22.75 14.07
C ARG A 146 -27.77 -23.18 12.61
N GLN A 147 -28.22 -22.28 11.76
CA GLN A 147 -28.38 -22.43 10.30
C GLN A 147 -27.07 -22.53 9.50
N LEU A 148 -25.90 -22.28 10.10
CA LEU A 148 -24.62 -22.52 9.41
C LEU A 148 -24.38 -24.03 9.24
N GLU A 149 -23.85 -24.42 8.08
CA GLU A 149 -23.48 -25.81 7.83
C GLU A 149 -22.25 -26.23 8.65
N ILE A 150 -22.03 -27.53 8.80
CA ILE A 150 -20.87 -28.05 9.58
C ILE A 150 -19.50 -27.56 9.02
N PRO A 151 -19.27 -27.46 7.70
CA PRO A 151 -18.04 -26.87 7.16
C PRO A 151 -17.79 -25.43 7.63
N ASP A 152 -18.81 -24.57 7.60
CA ASP A 152 -18.75 -23.18 8.10
C ASP A 152 -18.32 -23.14 9.57
N LYS A 153 -18.93 -24.01 10.40
CA LYS A 153 -18.64 -24.12 11.83
C LYS A 153 -17.23 -24.65 12.11
N ILE A 154 -16.73 -25.58 11.30
CA ILE A 154 -15.34 -26.05 11.33
C ILE A 154 -14.38 -24.91 10.92
N PHE A 155 -14.71 -24.11 9.90
CA PHE A 155 -13.90 -22.96 9.48
C PHE A 155 -13.84 -21.84 10.52
N ILE A 156 -14.95 -21.54 11.21
CA ILE A 156 -14.99 -20.59 12.34
C ILE A 156 -14.20 -21.15 13.54
N SER A 157 -14.28 -22.46 13.80
CA SER A 157 -13.49 -23.11 14.85
C SER A 157 -11.99 -23.11 14.54
N HIS A 158 -11.60 -23.26 13.27
CA HIS A 158 -10.22 -23.16 12.80
C HIS A 158 -9.67 -21.75 13.05
N GLN A 159 -10.43 -20.70 12.72
CA GLN A 159 -10.05 -19.31 13.02
C GLN A 159 -9.80 -19.09 14.51
N LEU A 160 -10.68 -19.61 15.39
CA LEU A 160 -10.48 -19.52 16.84
C LEU A 160 -9.18 -20.22 17.28
N ALA A 161 -8.98 -21.47 16.88
CA ALA A 161 -7.80 -22.25 17.28
C ALA A 161 -6.49 -21.62 16.80
N HIS A 162 -6.42 -21.19 15.54
CA HIS A 162 -5.28 -20.49 14.96
C HIS A 162 -5.01 -19.14 15.64
N THR A 163 -6.05 -18.43 16.08
CA THR A 163 -5.90 -17.14 16.77
C THR A 163 -5.41 -17.30 18.21
N VAL A 164 -5.88 -18.33 18.93
CA VAL A 164 -5.35 -18.66 20.27
C VAL A 164 -3.91 -19.17 20.18
N ASP A 165 -3.55 -19.97 19.17
CA ASP A 165 -2.16 -20.37 18.97
C ASP A 165 -1.26 -19.18 18.63
N PHE A 166 -1.75 -18.24 17.82
CA PHE A 166 -1.08 -16.98 17.55
C PHE A 166 -0.85 -16.16 18.83
N PHE A 167 -1.82 -16.08 19.75
CA PHE A 167 -1.61 -15.46 21.07
C PHE A 167 -0.48 -16.16 21.84
N HIS A 168 -0.42 -17.50 21.84
CA HIS A 168 0.65 -18.26 22.51
C HIS A 168 2.02 -18.02 21.86
N SER A 169 2.06 -17.81 20.54
CA SER A 169 3.27 -17.37 19.82
C SER A 169 3.74 -15.98 20.29
N LEU A 170 2.82 -15.05 20.53
CA LEU A 170 3.06 -13.72 21.10
C LEU A 170 3.32 -13.74 22.63
N LYS A 171 3.33 -14.90 23.27
CA LYS A 171 3.42 -15.06 24.74
C LYS A 171 2.26 -14.42 25.51
N PHE A 172 1.07 -14.37 24.91
CA PHE A 172 -0.17 -13.84 25.49
C PHE A 172 -1.15 -14.99 25.79
N ILE A 173 -1.93 -14.89 26.87
CA ILE A 173 -3.00 -15.82 27.27
C ILE A 173 -4.25 -14.97 27.54
N HIS A 174 -5.36 -15.28 26.87
CA HIS A 174 -6.59 -14.48 26.90
C HIS A 174 -7.29 -14.51 28.27
N SER A 175 -7.15 -15.62 28.99
CA SER A 175 -7.55 -15.83 30.40
C SER A 175 -9.05 -15.76 30.74
N ASP A 176 -9.87 -15.01 29.99
CA ASP A 176 -11.34 -14.93 30.15
C ASP A 176 -12.09 -15.21 28.81
N LEU A 177 -11.60 -16.21 28.06
CA LEU A 177 -12.28 -16.68 26.85
C LEU A 177 -13.61 -17.38 27.23
N LYS A 178 -14.73 -16.78 26.80
CA LYS A 178 -16.12 -17.12 27.15
C LYS A 178 -17.05 -16.89 25.95
N GLU A 179 -18.31 -17.33 26.01
CA GLU A 179 -19.23 -17.24 24.87
C GLU A 179 -19.43 -15.79 24.40
N ALA A 180 -19.67 -14.88 25.35
CA ALA A 180 -19.81 -13.45 25.09
C ALA A 180 -18.50 -12.74 24.65
N ALA A 181 -17.36 -13.45 24.63
CA ALA A 181 -16.13 -12.95 24.02
C ALA A 181 -16.03 -13.26 22.51
N LEU A 182 -16.96 -14.04 21.94
CA LEU A 182 -16.96 -14.44 20.54
C LEU A 182 -18.08 -13.76 19.74
N TRP A 183 -17.71 -13.24 18.58
CA TRP A 183 -18.61 -12.60 17.61
C TRP A 183 -18.41 -13.23 16.23
N TYR A 184 -19.48 -13.40 15.46
CA TYR A 184 -19.39 -14.04 14.13
C TYR A 184 -20.19 -13.27 13.06
N HIS A 185 -19.67 -13.22 11.83
CA HIS A 185 -20.33 -12.60 10.68
C HIS A 185 -20.90 -13.68 9.74
N PRO A 186 -22.23 -13.92 9.69
CA PRO A 186 -22.81 -15.10 9.04
C PRO A 186 -22.61 -15.18 7.52
N GLN A 187 -22.47 -14.04 6.83
CA GLN A 187 -22.19 -13.98 5.39
C GLN A 187 -20.71 -14.20 5.10
N LYS A 188 -19.81 -13.49 5.81
CA LYS A 188 -18.35 -13.56 5.58
C LYS A 188 -17.70 -14.81 6.14
N LYS A 189 -18.39 -15.53 7.06
CA LYS A 189 -17.90 -16.70 7.79
C LYS A 189 -16.70 -16.38 8.68
N GLN A 190 -16.60 -15.13 9.13
CA GLN A 190 -15.48 -14.58 9.89
C GLN A 190 -15.83 -14.50 11.39
N LEU A 191 -14.88 -14.90 12.22
CA LEU A 191 -14.88 -14.73 13.67
C LEU A 191 -14.27 -13.36 14.05
N ALA A 192 -14.69 -12.79 15.18
CA ALA A 192 -13.97 -11.76 15.93
C ALA A 192 -13.99 -12.09 17.44
N ILE A 193 -12.95 -11.71 18.17
CA ILE A 193 -12.80 -11.94 19.62
C ILE A 193 -12.70 -10.59 20.35
N ILE A 194 -13.29 -10.46 21.55
CA ILE A 194 -13.25 -9.29 22.47
C ILE A 194 -12.74 -9.66 23.88
N ASP A 195 -12.62 -8.66 24.78
CA ASP A 195 -12.27 -8.81 26.23
C ASP A 195 -10.84 -9.27 26.57
N TYR A 196 -9.87 -8.90 25.71
CA TYR A 196 -8.43 -9.13 25.87
C TYR A 196 -7.80 -8.56 27.16
N ASP A 197 -8.41 -7.53 27.76
CA ASP A 197 -7.88 -6.80 28.91
C ASP A 197 -7.88 -7.59 30.23
N SER A 198 -8.61 -8.69 30.27
CA SER A 198 -8.51 -9.73 31.30
C SER A 198 -7.25 -10.61 31.18
N GLY A 199 -6.64 -10.64 29.99
CA GLY A 199 -5.51 -11.51 29.66
C GLY A 199 -4.18 -11.04 30.23
N TYR A 200 -3.09 -11.75 29.89
CA TYR A 200 -1.73 -11.31 30.26
C TYR A 200 -0.64 -11.89 29.35
N HIS A 201 0.50 -11.21 29.37
CA HIS A 201 1.73 -11.55 28.67
C HIS A 201 2.67 -12.31 29.59
N PHE A 202 2.73 -13.64 29.48
CA PHE A 202 3.48 -14.51 30.39
C PHE A 202 5.02 -14.40 30.30
N ASP A 203 5.52 -13.56 29.39
CA ASP A 203 6.93 -13.15 29.31
C ASP A 203 7.25 -11.86 30.10
N THR A 204 6.23 -11.08 30.49
CA THR A 204 6.39 -9.69 30.99
C THR A 204 5.37 -9.25 32.06
N GLN A 205 4.42 -10.10 32.44
CA GLN A 205 3.43 -9.90 33.52
C GLN A 205 3.31 -11.19 34.37
N GLU A 206 3.07 -11.07 35.68
CA GLU A 206 3.13 -12.22 36.61
C GLU A 206 1.87 -13.10 36.64
N LYS A 207 0.71 -12.55 36.26
CA LYS A 207 -0.62 -13.20 36.24
C LYS A 207 -1.64 -12.34 35.45
N PRO A 208 -2.80 -12.89 35.07
CA PRO A 208 -3.96 -12.10 34.66
C PRO A 208 -4.65 -11.38 35.84
N SER A 209 -5.54 -10.44 35.52
CA SER A 209 -6.41 -9.75 36.49
C SER A 209 -7.49 -10.68 37.06
N THR A 210 -8.01 -11.59 36.23
CA THR A 210 -9.05 -12.57 36.59
C THR A 210 -8.56 -14.01 36.41
N LEU A 211 -9.15 -14.95 37.14
CA LEU A 211 -8.99 -16.39 36.90
C LEU A 211 -10.04 -16.95 35.92
N GLY A 212 -10.84 -16.08 35.31
CA GLY A 212 -11.96 -16.42 34.45
C GLY A 212 -13.27 -16.61 35.22
N THR A 213 -14.39 -16.49 34.52
CA THR A 213 -15.74 -16.59 35.11
C THR A 213 -16.11 -18.06 35.43
N ILE A 214 -16.85 -18.32 36.51
CA ILE A 214 -17.40 -19.65 36.82
C ILE A 214 -18.51 -20.00 35.81
N GLY A 215 -18.12 -20.65 34.71
CA GLY A 215 -19.01 -21.13 33.66
C GLY A 215 -18.95 -22.64 33.43
N HIS A 216 -19.54 -23.10 32.32
CA HIS A 216 -19.51 -24.50 31.90
C HIS A 216 -18.14 -24.93 31.34
N PHE A 217 -17.37 -23.97 30.81
CA PHE A 217 -16.07 -24.15 30.14
C PHE A 217 -14.90 -24.46 31.07
N ILE A 218 -14.90 -23.95 32.31
CA ILE A 218 -13.73 -24.10 33.20
C ILE A 218 -13.57 -25.54 33.68
N SER A 219 -12.34 -26.02 33.84
CA SER A 219 -12.12 -27.37 34.35
C SER A 219 -12.45 -27.47 35.85
N GLY A 220 -12.68 -28.69 36.33
CA GLY A 220 -12.91 -28.95 37.75
C GLY A 220 -11.80 -28.42 38.66
N THR A 221 -10.55 -28.40 38.19
CA THR A 221 -9.42 -27.83 38.94
C THR A 221 -9.57 -26.31 39.13
N LEU A 222 -9.91 -25.58 38.07
CA LEU A 222 -10.13 -24.13 38.16
C LEU A 222 -11.39 -23.81 38.98
N ARG A 223 -12.50 -24.52 38.76
CA ARG A 223 -13.72 -24.36 39.56
C ARG A 223 -13.46 -24.54 41.06
N ASN A 224 -12.70 -25.57 41.44
CA ASN A 224 -12.36 -25.81 42.84
C ASN A 224 -11.38 -24.77 43.42
N LEU A 225 -10.52 -24.15 42.60
CA LEU A 225 -9.65 -23.04 43.05
C LEU A 225 -10.49 -21.79 43.37
N ILE A 226 -11.32 -21.33 42.44
CA ILE A 226 -12.16 -20.14 42.62
C ILE A 226 -13.14 -20.35 43.79
N ASN A 227 -13.83 -21.50 43.85
CA ASN A 227 -14.72 -21.85 44.96
C ASN A 227 -14.03 -21.93 46.34
N SER A 228 -12.70 -21.97 46.39
CA SER A 228 -11.92 -22.02 47.63
C SER A 228 -11.33 -20.65 48.03
N ASN A 229 -11.62 -19.58 47.29
CA ASN A 229 -11.02 -18.26 47.40
C ASN A 229 -9.47 -18.30 47.42
N GLN A 230 -8.86 -19.28 46.72
CA GLN A 230 -7.41 -19.41 46.59
C GLN A 230 -6.87 -18.61 45.40
N ASP A 231 -7.49 -17.49 45.05
CA ASP A 231 -7.16 -16.71 43.85
C ASP A 231 -5.76 -16.09 43.90
N ASN A 232 -5.22 -15.93 45.12
CA ASN A 232 -3.83 -15.55 45.38
C ASN A 232 -2.79 -16.65 45.08
N LYS A 233 -3.23 -17.88 44.71
CA LYS A 233 -2.35 -19.01 44.43
C LYS A 233 -1.87 -18.98 42.98
N GLN A 234 -0.77 -18.26 42.75
CA GLN A 234 -0.13 -18.12 41.44
C GLN A 234 0.09 -19.48 40.75
N ARG A 235 -0.67 -19.74 39.67
CA ARG A 235 -0.51 -20.91 38.79
C ARG A 235 0.71 -20.73 37.89
N SER A 236 1.43 -21.81 37.60
CA SER A 236 2.48 -21.79 36.57
C SER A 236 1.89 -21.52 35.18
N VAL A 237 2.69 -20.95 34.26
CA VAL A 237 2.28 -20.72 32.86
C VAL A 237 1.84 -22.03 32.20
N LYS A 238 2.54 -23.14 32.49
CA LYS A 238 2.21 -24.50 32.04
C LYS A 238 0.79 -24.92 32.48
N GLU A 239 0.40 -24.66 33.73
CA GLU A 239 -0.96 -24.91 34.22
C GLU A 239 -2.02 -23.99 33.63
N GLN A 240 -1.68 -22.75 33.26
CA GLN A 240 -2.61 -21.79 32.68
C GLN A 240 -2.85 -22.08 31.19
N LEU A 241 -1.80 -22.35 30.41
CA LEU A 241 -1.90 -22.83 29.02
C LEU A 241 -2.76 -24.11 28.93
N ARG A 242 -2.53 -25.10 29.83
CA ARG A 242 -3.37 -26.31 29.87
C ARG A 242 -4.83 -26.04 30.28
N GLU A 243 -5.15 -24.90 30.89
CA GLU A 243 -6.54 -24.48 31.15
C GLU A 243 -7.17 -23.86 29.91
N GLU A 244 -6.46 -22.95 29.24
CA GLU A 244 -6.95 -22.32 28.01
C GLU A 244 -7.13 -23.36 26.89
N TYR A 245 -6.29 -24.40 26.83
CA TYR A 245 -6.50 -25.58 25.97
C TYR A 245 -7.78 -26.37 26.29
N TRP A 246 -8.18 -26.43 27.56
CA TRP A 246 -9.44 -27.06 27.96
C TRP A 246 -10.64 -26.20 27.55
N ILE A 247 -10.58 -24.89 27.82
CA ILE A 247 -11.60 -23.92 27.41
C ILE A 247 -11.76 -23.92 25.89
N LEU A 248 -10.66 -23.83 25.13
CA LEU A 248 -10.62 -23.90 23.67
C LEU A 248 -11.26 -25.19 23.12
N ALA A 249 -10.98 -26.35 23.70
CA ALA A 249 -11.59 -27.60 23.27
C ALA A 249 -13.12 -27.63 23.50
N ASN A 250 -13.60 -27.03 24.60
CA ASN A 250 -15.04 -26.88 24.85
C ASN A 250 -15.67 -25.88 23.84
N PHE A 251 -14.96 -24.81 23.46
CA PHE A 251 -15.41 -23.87 22.42
C PHE A 251 -15.48 -24.49 21.03
N ILE A 252 -14.42 -25.16 20.58
CA ILE A 252 -14.40 -25.86 19.28
C ILE A 252 -15.54 -26.89 19.21
N PHE A 253 -15.82 -27.59 20.32
CA PHE A 253 -16.96 -28.51 20.39
C PHE A 253 -18.30 -27.77 20.28
N GLN A 254 -18.50 -26.69 21.04
CA GLN A 254 -19.74 -25.92 21.00
C GLN A 254 -19.98 -25.28 19.62
N LEU A 255 -18.97 -24.67 19.00
CA LEU A 255 -19.10 -24.06 17.68
C LEU A 255 -19.52 -25.10 16.62
N VAL A 256 -19.01 -26.34 16.70
CA VAL A 256 -19.39 -27.43 15.79
C VAL A 256 -20.79 -28.01 16.07
N PHE A 257 -21.17 -28.20 17.34
CA PHE A 257 -22.39 -28.95 17.72
C PHE A 257 -23.53 -28.15 18.37
N ASP A 258 -23.31 -26.87 18.65
CA ASP A 258 -24.19 -25.94 19.40
C ASP A 258 -24.63 -26.42 20.80
N VAL A 259 -23.83 -27.28 21.45
CA VAL A 259 -24.05 -27.79 22.81
C VAL A 259 -22.75 -27.92 23.61
N MET A 260 -22.82 -27.83 24.93
CA MET A 260 -21.70 -28.14 25.84
C MET A 260 -21.35 -29.64 25.82
N PRO A 261 -20.07 -30.07 25.94
CA PRO A 261 -19.71 -31.50 25.89
C PRO A 261 -20.48 -32.40 26.85
N TYR A 262 -20.73 -31.95 28.08
CA TYR A 262 -21.44 -32.72 29.12
C TYR A 262 -22.87 -32.23 29.37
N PHE A 263 -23.52 -31.55 28.42
CA PHE A 263 -24.88 -31.01 28.60
C PHE A 263 -25.94 -32.06 28.98
N PHE A 264 -25.68 -33.33 28.68
CA PHE A 264 -26.55 -34.46 29.01
C PHE A 264 -26.44 -34.93 30.48
N LEU A 265 -25.53 -34.36 31.27
CA LEU A 265 -25.47 -34.59 32.71
C LEU A 265 -26.44 -33.65 33.45
N LYS A 266 -26.97 -34.11 34.58
CA LYS A 266 -27.96 -33.39 35.41
C LYS A 266 -27.50 -32.04 35.97
N ASP A 267 -26.20 -31.79 36.02
CA ASP A 267 -25.59 -30.58 36.54
C ASP A 267 -24.18 -30.38 35.92
N SER A 268 -23.58 -29.20 36.12
CA SER A 268 -22.28 -28.85 35.55
C SER A 268 -21.08 -29.28 36.41
N ASP A 269 -21.30 -29.93 37.54
CA ASP A 269 -20.31 -29.98 38.62
C ASP A 269 -19.21 -31.04 38.42
N ASP A 270 -18.05 -30.68 38.98
CA ASP A 270 -16.86 -31.53 39.00
C ASP A 270 -17.13 -32.89 39.65
N ALA A 271 -17.96 -32.93 40.70
CA ALA A 271 -18.35 -34.16 41.36
C ALA A 271 -19.18 -35.09 40.45
N THR A 272 -20.16 -34.55 39.71
CA THR A 272 -21.01 -35.34 38.80
C THR A 272 -20.22 -35.82 37.59
N LYS A 273 -19.42 -34.95 36.96
CA LYS A 273 -18.50 -35.32 35.87
C LYS A 273 -17.51 -36.41 36.30
N LYS A 274 -16.93 -36.32 37.50
CA LYS A 274 -16.06 -37.37 38.08
C LYS A 274 -16.79 -38.66 38.48
N LYS A 275 -18.08 -38.60 38.82
CA LYS A 275 -18.90 -39.80 39.09
C LYS A 275 -19.27 -40.51 37.79
N TYR A 276 -19.53 -39.75 36.73
CA TYR A 276 -19.81 -40.20 35.38
C TYR A 276 -18.60 -40.89 34.71
N LEU A 277 -17.44 -40.22 34.63
CA LEU A 277 -16.22 -40.73 33.98
C LEU A 277 -15.56 -41.92 34.71
N LYS A 278 -16.04 -42.29 35.90
CA LYS A 278 -15.65 -43.54 36.60
C LYS A 278 -16.39 -44.79 36.13
N LYS A 279 -17.43 -44.63 35.31
CA LYS A 279 -18.35 -45.70 34.87
C LYS A 279 -18.52 -45.76 33.35
N ASN A 280 -18.29 -44.65 32.65
CA ASN A 280 -18.56 -44.49 31.22
C ASN A 280 -17.43 -43.68 30.57
N GLU A 281 -17.27 -43.83 29.26
CA GLU A 281 -16.47 -42.95 28.41
C GLU A 281 -17.40 -41.93 27.72
N TRP A 282 -17.00 -40.66 27.68
CA TRP A 282 -17.69 -39.62 26.94
C TRP A 282 -17.78 -39.98 25.44
N PRO A 283 -18.94 -39.79 24.76
CA PRO A 283 -20.22 -39.26 25.27
C PRO A 283 -21.21 -40.32 25.81
N ALA A 284 -20.86 -41.61 25.87
CA ALA A 284 -21.82 -42.67 26.19
C ALA A 284 -22.35 -42.61 27.64
N ILE A 285 -23.64 -42.90 27.84
CA ILE A 285 -24.28 -42.97 29.18
C ILE A 285 -25.51 -43.87 29.16
N ASP A 286 -25.80 -44.58 30.26
CA ASP A 286 -27.12 -45.19 30.47
C ASP A 286 -28.14 -44.11 30.86
N TYR A 287 -29.22 -43.99 30.08
CA TYR A 287 -30.33 -43.06 30.35
C TYR A 287 -31.14 -43.38 31.63
N LYS A 288 -30.76 -44.40 32.40
CA LYS A 288 -31.24 -44.69 33.76
C LYS A 288 -30.28 -44.24 34.87
N SER A 289 -29.09 -43.73 34.56
CA SER A 289 -28.11 -43.28 35.56
C SER A 289 -28.57 -42.01 36.30
N GLU A 290 -28.25 -41.94 37.60
CA GLU A 290 -28.53 -40.77 38.47
C GLU A 290 -27.79 -39.49 38.03
N GLU A 291 -26.80 -39.63 37.16
CA GLU A 291 -25.98 -38.58 36.60
C GLU A 291 -26.59 -37.97 35.31
N PHE A 292 -27.61 -38.58 34.71
CA PHE A 292 -28.18 -38.20 33.42
C PHE A 292 -29.36 -37.21 33.53
N LEU A 293 -29.40 -36.20 32.64
CA LEU A 293 -30.50 -35.25 32.51
C LEU A 293 -31.55 -35.75 31.51
N ALA A 294 -32.66 -36.29 32.03
CA ALA A 294 -33.71 -36.92 31.22
C ALA A 294 -34.27 -36.04 30.09
N GLU A 295 -34.36 -34.73 30.31
CA GLU A 295 -34.85 -33.74 29.34
C GLU A 295 -33.96 -33.65 28.09
N ASN A 296 -32.64 -33.77 28.26
CA ASN A 296 -31.66 -33.64 27.18
C ASN A 296 -31.50 -34.91 26.33
N LYS A 297 -32.29 -35.96 26.57
CA LYS A 297 -32.21 -37.25 25.86
C LYS A 297 -32.37 -37.14 24.34
N THR A 298 -33.30 -36.31 23.86
CA THR A 298 -33.51 -36.14 22.41
C THR A 298 -32.30 -35.47 21.76
N VAL A 299 -31.79 -34.40 22.38
CA VAL A 299 -30.62 -33.67 21.89
C VAL A 299 -29.35 -34.53 21.99
N HIS A 300 -29.24 -35.39 23.01
CA HIS A 300 -28.12 -36.33 23.13
C HIS A 300 -28.14 -37.42 22.06
N ASN A 301 -29.31 -38.03 21.79
CA ASN A 301 -29.45 -38.95 20.65
C ASN A 301 -29.08 -38.28 19.32
N ASN A 302 -29.48 -37.02 19.13
CA ASN A 302 -29.13 -36.26 17.92
C ASN A 302 -27.62 -36.00 17.83
N LEU A 303 -26.96 -35.61 18.92
CA LEU A 303 -25.50 -35.47 18.96
C LEU A 303 -24.80 -36.77 18.58
N LEU A 304 -25.18 -37.91 19.17
CA LEU A 304 -24.60 -39.22 18.84
C LEU A 304 -24.78 -39.56 17.36
N ALA A 305 -25.95 -39.29 16.78
CA ALA A 305 -26.22 -39.52 15.37
C ALA A 305 -25.36 -38.63 14.46
N VAL A 306 -25.21 -37.33 14.79
CA VAL A 306 -24.32 -36.42 14.04
C VAL A 306 -22.86 -36.86 14.17
N MET A 307 -22.37 -37.20 15.37
CA MET A 307 -21.00 -37.67 15.58
C MET A 307 -20.70 -38.97 14.81
N SER A 308 -21.68 -39.88 14.66
CA SER A 308 -21.55 -41.04 13.76
C SER A 308 -21.45 -40.58 12.31
N SER A 309 -22.41 -39.81 11.82
CA SER A 309 -22.44 -39.34 10.42
C SER A 309 -21.18 -38.57 10.02
N LEU A 310 -20.62 -37.73 10.91
CA LEU A 310 -19.35 -37.04 10.69
C LEU A 310 -18.17 -38.04 10.66
N SER A 311 -18.18 -39.06 11.52
CA SER A 311 -17.16 -40.12 11.51
C SER A 311 -17.19 -40.95 10.22
N ASP A 312 -18.40 -41.30 9.76
CA ASP A 312 -18.64 -42.04 8.52
C ASP A 312 -18.31 -41.19 7.28
N ALA A 313 -18.47 -39.87 7.36
CA ALA A 313 -18.00 -38.88 6.37
C ALA A 313 -16.49 -38.57 6.44
N GLY A 314 -15.71 -39.34 7.22
CA GLY A 314 -14.24 -39.23 7.29
C GLY A 314 -13.70 -38.33 8.42
N LEU A 315 -14.55 -37.55 9.10
CA LEU A 315 -14.15 -36.65 10.20
C LEU A 315 -13.97 -37.39 11.54
N LYS A 316 -13.75 -38.71 11.51
CA LYS A 316 -13.61 -39.56 12.70
C LYS A 316 -12.53 -39.08 13.67
N GLU A 317 -11.44 -38.51 13.15
CA GLU A 317 -10.36 -38.00 13.98
C GLU A 317 -10.75 -36.75 14.78
N LEU A 318 -11.65 -35.90 14.28
CA LEU A 318 -12.26 -34.81 15.06
C LEU A 318 -12.99 -35.37 16.30
N ILE A 319 -13.75 -36.44 16.11
CA ILE A 319 -14.50 -37.12 17.17
C ILE A 319 -13.56 -37.82 18.17
N ASN A 320 -12.52 -38.49 17.68
CA ASN A 320 -11.47 -39.08 18.53
C ASN A 320 -10.77 -38.01 19.37
N ASN A 321 -10.45 -36.85 18.79
CA ASN A 321 -9.77 -35.74 19.45
C ASN A 321 -10.64 -35.12 20.57
N PHE A 322 -11.93 -34.92 20.33
CA PHE A 322 -12.87 -34.57 21.41
C PHE A 322 -12.94 -35.65 22.49
N SER A 323 -13.03 -36.93 22.12
CA SER A 323 -13.08 -38.04 23.10
C SER A 323 -11.82 -38.11 23.98
N LYS A 324 -10.62 -37.98 23.39
CA LYS A 324 -9.34 -37.87 24.10
C LYS A 324 -9.33 -36.72 25.11
N VAL A 325 -9.85 -35.55 24.73
CA VAL A 325 -9.89 -34.39 25.64
C VAL A 325 -10.95 -34.56 26.73
N PHE A 326 -12.16 -35.03 26.42
CA PHE A 326 -13.26 -35.12 27.38
C PHE A 326 -13.26 -36.41 28.23
N ASN A 327 -12.42 -37.39 27.91
CA ASN A 327 -12.07 -38.50 28.79
C ASN A 327 -10.75 -38.23 29.53
N ASP A 328 -9.60 -38.48 28.88
CA ASP A 328 -8.29 -38.35 29.52
C ASP A 328 -7.98 -36.91 29.92
N GLY A 329 -8.21 -35.96 29.00
CA GLY A 329 -7.92 -34.53 29.20
C GLY A 329 -8.70 -33.87 30.35
N TYR A 330 -9.81 -34.46 30.80
CA TYR A 330 -10.57 -33.98 31.94
C TYR A 330 -9.75 -34.11 33.23
N SER A 331 -9.20 -35.31 33.49
CA SER A 331 -8.44 -35.63 34.71
C SER A 331 -6.93 -35.43 34.58
N ASN A 332 -6.38 -35.59 33.36
CA ASN A 332 -4.98 -35.40 33.04
C ASN A 332 -4.81 -34.20 32.09
N SER A 333 -4.40 -33.06 32.65
CA SER A 333 -4.20 -31.82 31.88
C SER A 333 -3.15 -31.93 30.76
N SER A 334 -2.28 -32.94 30.79
CA SER A 334 -1.28 -33.19 29.74
C SER A 334 -1.84 -33.89 28.50
N ALA A 335 -2.99 -34.58 28.62
CA ALA A 335 -3.67 -35.23 27.50
C ALA A 335 -4.54 -34.26 26.65
N ARG A 336 -4.76 -33.04 27.15
CA ARG A 336 -5.45 -31.95 26.45
C ARG A 336 -4.64 -31.51 25.23
N MET A 337 -5.24 -31.50 24.04
CA MET A 337 -4.62 -30.92 22.83
C MET A 337 -4.40 -29.42 23.01
N SER A 338 -3.23 -28.95 22.57
CA SER A 338 -2.86 -27.54 22.55
C SER A 338 -3.49 -26.77 21.39
N ALA A 339 -3.40 -25.43 21.44
CA ALA A 339 -3.92 -24.57 20.38
C ALA A 339 -3.28 -24.88 19.01
N ALA A 340 -1.96 -25.08 18.94
CA ALA A 340 -1.25 -25.55 17.74
C ALA A 340 -1.80 -26.88 17.20
N GLU A 341 -2.07 -27.86 18.07
CA GLU A 341 -2.62 -29.17 17.66
C GLU A 341 -4.05 -29.02 17.11
N TRP A 342 -4.90 -28.22 17.76
CA TRP A 342 -6.25 -27.92 17.29
C TRP A 342 -6.24 -27.12 15.98
N ALA A 343 -5.40 -26.09 15.86
CA ALA A 343 -5.27 -25.27 14.65
C ALA A 343 -4.81 -26.13 13.47
N SER A 344 -3.77 -26.95 13.65
CA SER A 344 -3.26 -27.85 12.60
C SER A 344 -4.33 -28.85 12.16
N HIS A 345 -5.01 -29.50 13.12
CA HIS A 345 -6.08 -30.46 12.83
C HIS A 345 -7.24 -29.82 12.06
N LEU A 346 -7.72 -28.66 12.53
CA LEU A 346 -8.83 -27.94 11.89
C LEU A 346 -8.42 -27.33 10.54
N MET A 347 -7.15 -27.02 10.32
CA MET A 347 -6.60 -26.62 9.02
C MET A 347 -6.70 -27.76 8.00
N GLU A 348 -6.27 -28.96 8.37
CA GLU A 348 -6.37 -30.15 7.50
C GLU A 348 -7.83 -30.50 7.19
N LEU A 349 -8.74 -30.39 8.17
CA LEU A 349 -10.17 -30.54 7.91
C LEU A 349 -10.72 -29.45 6.98
N THR A 350 -10.39 -28.19 7.22
CA THR A 350 -10.78 -27.04 6.36
C THR A 350 -10.32 -27.26 4.90
N TYR A 351 -9.11 -27.78 4.71
CA TYR A 351 -8.56 -28.13 3.40
C TYR A 351 -9.29 -29.30 2.76
N SER A 352 -9.56 -30.38 3.51
CA SER A 352 -10.31 -31.55 3.01
C SER A 352 -11.75 -31.20 2.57
N LEU A 353 -12.36 -30.23 3.26
CA LEU A 353 -13.69 -29.68 2.96
C LEU A 353 -13.65 -28.62 1.84
N SER A 354 -12.48 -28.37 1.23
CA SER A 354 -12.26 -27.45 0.12
C SER A 354 -12.70 -25.99 0.38
N ILE A 355 -12.58 -25.53 1.63
CA ILE A 355 -13.03 -24.20 2.08
C ILE A 355 -12.00 -23.10 1.72
N LEU A 356 -11.71 -23.00 0.43
CA LEU A 356 -10.88 -21.92 -0.14
C LEU A 356 -11.66 -20.60 -0.14
N PRO A 357 -10.97 -19.45 -0.23
CA PRO A 357 -11.61 -18.14 -0.43
C PRO A 357 -12.56 -18.16 -1.62
N GLN A 358 -13.73 -17.54 -1.51
CA GLN A 358 -14.69 -17.46 -2.61
C GLN A 358 -14.86 -16.01 -3.03
N ILE A 359 -14.69 -15.74 -4.33
CA ILE A 359 -14.99 -14.47 -4.96
C ILE A 359 -16.39 -14.61 -5.58
N GLU A 360 -17.36 -13.88 -5.03
CA GLU A 360 -18.78 -13.98 -5.43
C GLU A 360 -19.10 -13.06 -6.60
N ASN A 361 -18.50 -11.87 -6.61
CA ASN A 361 -18.74 -10.83 -7.61
C ASN A 361 -17.55 -9.86 -7.69
N ILE A 362 -17.24 -9.39 -8.90
CA ILE A 362 -16.32 -8.28 -9.16
C ILE A 362 -16.98 -7.35 -10.17
N GLU A 363 -17.11 -6.08 -9.80
CA GLU A 363 -17.67 -5.02 -10.64
C GLU A 363 -16.68 -3.86 -10.78
N THR A 364 -16.85 -3.07 -11.84
CA THR A 364 -16.07 -1.86 -12.12
C THR A 364 -17.00 -0.69 -12.37
N ASP A 365 -16.71 0.49 -11.81
CA ASP A 365 -17.44 1.71 -12.15
C ASP A 365 -17.24 2.12 -13.62
N LYS A 366 -16.12 1.70 -14.23
CA LYS A 366 -15.79 1.91 -15.64
C LYS A 366 -15.17 0.66 -16.27
N LYS A 367 -15.69 0.25 -17.42
CA LYS A 367 -15.09 -0.82 -18.25
C LYS A 367 -14.01 -0.32 -19.20
N THR A 368 -13.94 0.99 -19.42
CA THR A 368 -12.94 1.66 -20.26
C THR A 368 -12.52 2.99 -19.68
N ILE A 369 -11.32 3.43 -20.05
CA ILE A 369 -10.73 4.73 -19.68
C ILE A 369 -10.58 5.62 -20.92
N SER A 370 -10.61 6.94 -20.73
CA SER A 370 -10.37 7.93 -21.79
C SER A 370 -8.96 8.51 -21.78
N GLU A 371 -8.26 8.44 -20.65
CA GLU A 371 -6.87 8.89 -20.53
C GLU A 371 -6.02 8.05 -19.56
N LYS A 372 -4.71 8.20 -19.66
CA LYS A 372 -3.73 7.62 -18.74
C LYS A 372 -3.84 8.24 -17.34
N ASP A 373 -3.60 7.40 -16.33
CA ASP A 373 -3.71 7.67 -14.89
C ASP A 373 -5.14 7.95 -14.40
N GLU A 374 -6.15 7.69 -15.25
CA GLU A 374 -7.55 7.67 -14.85
C GLU A 374 -7.79 6.61 -13.76
N VAL A 375 -8.56 6.98 -12.74
CA VAL A 375 -8.92 6.10 -11.63
C VAL A 375 -10.20 5.32 -11.96
N VAL A 376 -10.17 4.03 -11.65
CA VAL A 376 -11.31 3.11 -11.73
C VAL A 376 -11.56 2.51 -10.34
N THR A 377 -12.82 2.42 -9.94
CA THR A 377 -13.24 1.76 -8.70
C THR A 377 -13.59 0.30 -9.00
N ILE A 378 -12.88 -0.63 -8.38
CA ILE A 378 -13.18 -2.07 -8.42
C ILE A 378 -13.97 -2.40 -7.16
N THR A 379 -15.21 -2.87 -7.31
CA THR A 379 -16.06 -3.38 -6.22
C THR A 379 -15.95 -4.89 -6.16
N PHE A 380 -15.82 -5.48 -4.98
CA PHE A 380 -15.66 -6.92 -4.79
C PHE A 380 -16.55 -7.48 -3.68
N GLN A 381 -17.04 -8.71 -3.87
CA GLN A 381 -17.77 -9.48 -2.86
C GLN A 381 -17.13 -10.86 -2.70
N THR A 382 -17.03 -11.33 -1.46
CA THR A 382 -16.28 -12.52 -1.08
C THR A 382 -16.85 -13.21 0.16
N GLN A 383 -16.69 -14.54 0.24
CA GLN A 383 -16.87 -15.34 1.46
C GLN A 383 -15.57 -16.08 1.81
N TYR A 384 -15.47 -16.61 3.03
CA TYR A 384 -14.33 -17.39 3.55
C TYR A 384 -12.97 -16.67 3.44
N SER A 385 -12.98 -15.35 3.26
CA SER A 385 -11.83 -14.54 2.86
C SER A 385 -11.45 -13.56 3.97
N ARG A 386 -10.20 -13.63 4.42
CA ARG A 386 -9.66 -12.80 5.52
C ARG A 386 -9.16 -11.46 4.99
N TYR A 387 -8.51 -11.47 3.82
CA TYR A 387 -8.16 -10.28 3.06
C TYR A 387 -8.19 -10.53 1.55
N VAL A 388 -8.20 -9.44 0.77
CA VAL A 388 -8.08 -9.43 -0.70
C VAL A 388 -6.92 -8.53 -1.09
N GLU A 389 -6.11 -8.94 -2.06
CA GLU A 389 -5.04 -8.14 -2.67
C GLU A 389 -5.46 -7.63 -4.06
N ILE A 390 -5.26 -6.33 -4.33
CA ILE A 390 -5.50 -5.66 -5.64
C ILE A 390 -4.45 -4.54 -5.83
N ASP A 391 -3.79 -4.45 -7.00
CA ASP A 391 -2.68 -3.49 -7.32
C ASP A 391 -1.64 -3.39 -6.19
N GLN A 392 -1.25 -4.55 -5.62
CA GLN A 392 -0.28 -4.71 -4.50
C GLN A 392 -0.70 -4.05 -3.18
N GLN A 393 -2.00 -3.79 -2.98
CA GLN A 393 -2.60 -3.30 -1.74
C GLN A 393 -3.55 -4.34 -1.14
N TYR A 394 -3.64 -4.39 0.18
CA TYR A 394 -4.46 -5.34 0.92
C TYR A 394 -5.73 -4.70 1.47
N TYR A 395 -6.85 -5.44 1.46
CA TYR A 395 -8.16 -4.96 1.89
C TYR A 395 -8.88 -6.01 2.74
N SER A 396 -9.31 -5.63 3.95
CA SER A 396 -10.27 -6.43 4.75
C SER A 396 -11.67 -6.39 4.10
N PRO A 397 -12.31 -7.53 3.76
CA PRO A 397 -13.64 -7.59 3.11
C PRO A 397 -14.82 -7.22 4.01
N ILE A 398 -14.54 -6.76 5.24
CA ILE A 398 -15.51 -6.28 6.24
C ILE A 398 -15.43 -4.75 6.34
N LEU A 399 -14.21 -4.20 6.34
CA LEU A 399 -13.98 -2.76 6.35
C LEU A 399 -14.07 -2.13 4.94
N HIS A 400 -13.85 -2.94 3.89
CA HIS A 400 -13.80 -2.51 2.51
C HIS A 400 -14.61 -3.45 1.61
N ASN A 401 -15.36 -2.87 0.68
CA ASN A 401 -16.05 -3.57 -0.41
C ASN A 401 -15.50 -3.18 -1.80
N SER A 402 -14.50 -2.30 -1.84
CA SER A 402 -13.99 -1.71 -3.07
C SER A 402 -12.56 -1.19 -2.91
N SER A 403 -11.84 -1.13 -4.04
CA SER A 403 -10.49 -0.57 -4.21
C SER A 403 -10.52 0.49 -5.33
N LYS A 404 -9.55 1.41 -5.34
CA LYS A 404 -9.36 2.42 -6.38
C LYS A 404 -8.00 2.25 -7.04
N VAL A 405 -7.99 1.79 -8.27
CA VAL A 405 -6.78 1.54 -9.06
C VAL A 405 -6.53 2.65 -10.09
N LYS A 406 -5.27 2.88 -10.45
CA LYS A 406 -4.89 3.79 -11.53
C LYS A 406 -4.54 3.02 -12.79
N CYS A 407 -5.20 3.33 -13.89
CA CYS A 407 -4.92 2.73 -15.18
C CYS A 407 -3.76 3.46 -15.88
N LYS A 408 -2.58 2.83 -15.86
CA LYS A 408 -1.29 3.41 -16.27
C LYS A 408 -0.98 3.22 -17.78
N ALA A 409 -1.77 2.40 -18.48
CA ALA A 409 -1.53 1.96 -19.86
C ALA A 409 -2.83 1.90 -20.71
N LYS A 410 -2.70 1.53 -21.99
CA LYS A 410 -3.84 1.34 -22.92
C LYS A 410 -4.63 0.05 -22.67
N GLU A 411 -3.97 -0.97 -22.13
CA GLU A 411 -4.55 -2.22 -21.66
C GLU A 411 -4.07 -2.40 -20.23
N ASN A 412 -5.00 -2.58 -19.28
CA ASN A 412 -4.68 -2.66 -17.87
C ASN A 412 -5.28 -3.94 -17.31
N TYR A 413 -4.46 -4.76 -16.68
CA TYR A 413 -4.86 -6.01 -16.06
C TYR A 413 -4.73 -5.89 -14.56
N PHE A 414 -5.81 -6.20 -13.84
CA PHE A 414 -5.82 -6.22 -12.38
C PHE A 414 -6.18 -7.61 -11.91
N ASP A 415 -5.33 -8.17 -11.07
CA ASP A 415 -5.60 -9.39 -10.33
C ASP A 415 -6.31 -9.04 -9.02
N ILE A 416 -7.33 -9.81 -8.69
CA ILE A 416 -8.07 -9.74 -7.43
C ILE A 416 -7.86 -11.09 -6.75
N ILE A 417 -7.02 -11.10 -5.71
CA ILE A 417 -6.59 -12.34 -5.04
C ILE A 417 -7.15 -12.36 -3.62
N ALA A 418 -8.10 -13.25 -3.35
CA ALA A 418 -8.70 -13.44 -2.03
C ALA A 418 -7.94 -14.52 -1.25
N TYR A 419 -7.64 -14.28 0.03
CA TYR A 419 -6.79 -15.14 0.88
C TYR A 419 -7.51 -15.62 2.16
N ASN A 420 -7.18 -16.83 2.62
CA ASN A 420 -7.54 -17.32 3.96
C ASN A 420 -6.45 -18.22 4.57
N LEU A 421 -6.80 -18.97 5.63
CA LEU A 421 -5.86 -19.80 6.38
C LEU A 421 -5.31 -21.02 5.61
N ILE A 422 -5.99 -21.47 4.53
CA ILE A 422 -5.58 -22.66 3.78
C ILE A 422 -5.11 -22.38 2.33
N GLY A 423 -5.28 -21.15 1.84
CA GLY A 423 -4.89 -20.82 0.46
C GLY A 423 -5.46 -19.50 -0.04
N ASN A 424 -5.48 -19.36 -1.36
CA ASN A 424 -6.05 -18.21 -2.08
C ASN A 424 -6.91 -18.65 -3.27
N GLN A 425 -7.73 -17.72 -3.76
CA GLN A 425 -8.32 -17.76 -5.09
C GLN A 425 -8.05 -16.45 -5.81
N LYS A 426 -7.92 -16.51 -7.14
CA LYS A 426 -7.59 -15.36 -7.99
C LYS A 426 -8.59 -15.26 -9.13
N GLU A 427 -9.12 -14.05 -9.31
CA GLU A 427 -9.78 -13.60 -10.54
C GLU A 427 -8.96 -12.47 -11.19
N SER A 428 -9.17 -12.24 -12.49
CA SER A 428 -8.48 -11.17 -13.23
C SER A 428 -9.45 -10.38 -14.10
N ILE A 429 -9.36 -9.05 -14.07
CA ILE A 429 -10.15 -8.15 -14.93
C ILE A 429 -9.25 -7.35 -15.88
N SER A 430 -9.79 -6.98 -17.04
CA SER A 430 -9.15 -6.10 -18.02
C SER A 430 -9.92 -4.79 -18.17
N ILE A 431 -9.20 -3.67 -18.13
CA ILE A 431 -9.74 -2.32 -18.34
C ILE A 431 -8.94 -1.65 -19.46
N ASN A 432 -9.61 -1.36 -20.56
CA ASN A 432 -8.98 -0.95 -21.82
C ASN A 432 -9.28 0.52 -22.16
N ALA A 433 -8.35 1.18 -22.85
CA ALA A 433 -8.54 2.52 -23.36
C ALA A 433 -9.61 2.57 -24.46
N LEU A 434 -10.49 3.57 -24.38
CA LEU A 434 -11.28 4.02 -25.53
C LEU A 434 -10.34 4.79 -26.47
N LEU A 435 -9.58 4.06 -27.28
CA LEU A 435 -8.56 4.63 -28.16
C LEU A 435 -9.16 5.68 -29.10
N ARG A 436 -8.53 6.85 -29.13
CA ARG A 436 -8.80 7.92 -30.10
C ARG A 436 -7.46 8.34 -30.69
N GLU A 437 -7.36 8.36 -32.01
CA GLU A 437 -6.10 8.69 -32.69
C GLU A 437 -5.77 10.18 -32.49
N PRO A 438 -4.60 10.52 -31.91
CA PRO A 438 -4.14 11.90 -31.84
C PRO A 438 -3.86 12.42 -33.24
N LEU A 439 -4.17 13.69 -33.51
CA LEU A 439 -3.92 14.32 -34.81
C LEU A 439 -3.47 15.78 -34.64
N ILE A 440 -2.46 16.18 -35.40
CA ILE A 440 -2.19 17.59 -35.71
C ILE A 440 -2.87 17.86 -37.06
N LYS A 441 -3.90 18.72 -37.07
CA LYS A 441 -4.61 19.10 -38.29
C LYS A 441 -3.93 20.25 -39.01
N SER A 442 -3.36 21.18 -38.25
CA SER A 442 -2.56 22.27 -38.82
C SER A 442 -1.57 22.84 -37.80
N PHE A 443 -0.45 23.38 -38.31
CA PHE A 443 0.51 24.18 -37.56
C PHE A 443 1.10 25.19 -38.55
N ASN A 444 0.78 26.47 -38.36
CA ASN A 444 0.97 27.54 -39.34
C ASN A 444 1.49 28.82 -38.68
N VAL A 445 2.00 29.74 -39.50
CA VAL A 445 2.25 31.14 -39.13
C VAL A 445 1.60 32.07 -40.16
N ASN A 446 1.17 33.26 -39.75
CA ASN A 446 0.56 34.25 -40.65
C ASN A 446 1.51 34.79 -41.75
N LYS A 447 2.83 34.79 -41.52
CA LYS A 447 3.88 34.96 -42.53
C LYS A 447 5.13 34.17 -42.13
N ASN A 448 5.77 33.49 -43.09
CA ASN A 448 7.03 32.77 -42.85
C ASN A 448 8.27 33.70 -42.76
N LEU A 449 8.09 35.01 -43.00
CA LEU A 449 9.13 36.04 -42.96
C LEU A 449 8.67 37.21 -42.09
N ARG A 450 9.46 37.57 -41.07
CA ARG A 450 9.26 38.79 -40.29
C ARG A 450 9.89 39.98 -41.02
N ASP A 451 9.04 40.81 -41.63
CA ASP A 451 9.40 41.99 -42.43
C ASP A 451 9.30 43.32 -41.66
N SER A 452 8.78 43.28 -40.43
CA SER A 452 8.38 44.45 -39.64
C SER A 452 8.47 44.15 -38.14
N LEU A 453 8.46 45.19 -37.29
CA LEU A 453 8.56 45.02 -35.83
C LEU A 453 7.33 44.33 -35.21
N GLU A 454 6.21 44.27 -35.92
CA GLU A 454 5.02 43.53 -35.49
C GLU A 454 5.34 42.06 -35.16
N PRO A 455 4.60 41.44 -34.20
CA PRO A 455 4.71 40.01 -33.95
C PRO A 455 4.07 39.22 -35.10
N LEU A 456 4.64 38.05 -35.37
CA LEU A 456 3.98 37.03 -36.19
C LEU A 456 3.00 36.24 -35.32
N VAL A 457 1.96 35.69 -35.92
CA VAL A 457 0.95 34.88 -35.24
C VAL A 457 1.14 33.43 -35.67
N LEU A 458 1.54 32.61 -34.70
CA LEU A 458 1.69 31.16 -34.81
C LEU A 458 0.39 30.51 -34.34
N SER A 459 -0.21 29.61 -35.12
CA SER A 459 -1.49 28.97 -34.78
C SER A 459 -1.52 27.49 -35.13
N TRP A 460 -2.32 26.73 -34.39
CA TRP A 460 -2.46 25.29 -34.61
C TRP A 460 -3.86 24.76 -34.33
N GLU A 461 -4.18 23.66 -35.01
CA GLU A 461 -5.38 22.87 -34.78
C GLU A 461 -4.99 21.40 -34.55
N THR A 462 -5.60 20.77 -33.56
CA THR A 462 -5.33 19.41 -33.08
C THR A 462 -6.64 18.68 -32.79
N GLU A 463 -6.59 17.35 -32.76
CA GLU A 463 -7.70 16.51 -32.31
C GLU A 463 -7.16 15.36 -31.44
N ASN A 464 -7.92 14.98 -30.41
CA ASN A 464 -7.55 13.95 -29.42
C ASN A 464 -6.20 14.16 -28.70
N ILE A 465 -5.76 15.42 -28.60
CA ILE A 465 -4.54 15.84 -27.89
C ILE A 465 -4.87 16.30 -26.47
N LYS A 466 -4.08 15.82 -25.50
CA LYS A 466 -4.11 16.20 -24.08
C LYS A 466 -3.34 17.49 -23.82
N LYS A 467 -2.16 17.65 -24.42
CA LYS A 467 -1.38 18.91 -24.38
C LYS A 467 -0.47 19.11 -25.58
N VAL A 468 -0.07 20.36 -25.80
CA VAL A 468 0.88 20.82 -26.83
C VAL A 468 2.00 21.61 -26.17
N VAL A 469 3.23 21.38 -26.58
CA VAL A 469 4.42 22.16 -26.22
C VAL A 469 5.07 22.65 -27.51
N ILE A 470 5.59 23.89 -27.54
CA ILE A 470 6.21 24.47 -28.74
C ILE A 470 7.62 24.97 -28.41
N SER A 471 8.62 24.58 -29.19
CA SER A 471 10.00 25.04 -28.96
C SER A 471 10.13 26.56 -29.15
N ASN A 472 10.97 27.19 -28.32
CA ASN A 472 11.15 28.65 -28.26
C ASN A 472 9.89 29.42 -27.80
N VAL A 473 8.91 28.74 -27.20
CA VAL A 473 7.71 29.32 -26.58
C VAL A 473 7.60 28.75 -25.17
N GLU A 474 7.29 29.60 -24.18
CA GLU A 474 7.09 29.14 -22.80
C GLU A 474 5.63 28.70 -22.56
N GLY A 475 5.45 27.59 -21.85
CA GLY A 475 4.15 27.06 -21.42
C GLY A 475 3.76 25.72 -22.04
N GLU A 476 2.73 25.11 -21.46
CA GLU A 476 2.00 23.98 -22.07
C GLU A 476 0.59 24.46 -22.45
N PHE A 477 0.10 24.04 -23.60
CA PHE A 477 -1.16 24.51 -24.18
C PHE A 477 -2.15 23.33 -24.36
N SER A 478 -3.45 23.61 -24.25
CA SER A 478 -4.50 22.60 -24.45
C SER A 478 -5.34 22.92 -25.69
N GLY A 479 -5.40 21.99 -26.65
CA GLY A 479 -6.21 22.12 -27.85
C GLY A 479 -5.76 23.23 -28.81
N ASN A 480 -6.73 23.87 -29.46
CA ASN A 480 -6.53 24.76 -30.61
C ASN A 480 -6.40 26.22 -30.15
N THR A 481 -5.30 26.89 -30.50
CA THR A 481 -5.07 28.29 -30.12
C THR A 481 -4.03 28.96 -31.03
N GLU A 482 -3.75 30.24 -30.74
CA GLU A 482 -2.74 31.05 -31.41
C GLU A 482 -1.86 31.79 -30.40
N ILE A 483 -0.60 32.07 -30.77
CA ILE A 483 0.32 32.85 -29.96
C ILE A 483 1.16 33.80 -30.81
N LYS A 484 1.50 34.95 -30.22
CA LYS A 484 2.31 35.99 -30.85
C LYS A 484 3.79 35.73 -30.60
N ILE A 485 4.56 35.54 -31.67
CA ILE A 485 6.00 35.28 -31.64
C ILE A 485 6.79 36.45 -32.24
N GLN A 486 8.00 36.68 -31.73
CA GLN A 486 8.86 37.79 -32.15
C GLN A 486 10.30 37.31 -32.47
N PRO A 487 10.50 36.46 -33.50
CA PRO A 487 11.84 36.03 -33.90
C PRO A 487 12.71 37.23 -34.33
N GLU A 488 13.95 37.26 -33.84
CA GLU A 488 15.00 38.23 -34.24
C GLU A 488 16.03 37.61 -35.21
N LYS A 489 15.92 36.31 -35.45
CA LYS A 489 16.73 35.53 -36.38
C LYS A 489 15.89 34.37 -36.92
N GLU A 490 16.43 33.68 -37.91
CA GLU A 490 15.92 32.40 -38.41
C GLU A 490 15.77 31.39 -37.26
N LEU A 491 14.55 30.87 -37.07
CA LEU A 491 14.19 29.94 -36.01
C LEU A 491 13.26 28.84 -36.54
N VAL A 492 13.50 27.61 -36.10
CA VAL A 492 12.56 26.49 -36.25
C VAL A 492 11.72 26.39 -34.98
N TYR A 493 10.40 26.48 -35.15
CA TYR A 493 9.42 26.17 -34.11
C TYR A 493 8.97 24.73 -34.30
N LYS A 494 9.12 23.91 -33.27
CA LYS A 494 8.70 22.52 -33.23
C LYS A 494 7.51 22.39 -32.30
N LEU A 495 6.36 22.00 -32.83
CA LEU A 495 5.17 21.67 -32.09
C LEU A 495 5.21 20.18 -31.73
N SER A 496 5.21 19.87 -30.44
CA SER A 496 5.14 18.53 -29.86
C SER A 496 3.79 18.35 -29.19
N ALA A 497 2.91 17.55 -29.79
CA ALA A 497 1.55 17.29 -29.30
C ALA A 497 1.47 15.89 -28.68
N TYR A 498 0.87 15.82 -27.50
CA TYR A 498 0.78 14.61 -26.68
C TYR A 498 -0.68 14.11 -26.61
N GLY A 499 -0.92 12.88 -27.03
CA GLY A 499 -2.20 12.19 -26.88
C GLY A 499 -2.56 11.86 -25.43
N TYR A 500 -3.74 11.32 -25.21
CA TYR A 500 -4.25 10.98 -23.87
C TYR A 500 -3.52 9.80 -23.20
N PHE A 501 -2.69 9.06 -23.92
CA PHE A 501 -1.83 7.97 -23.42
C PHE A 501 -0.35 8.21 -23.77
N ASP A 502 0.08 9.48 -23.70
CA ASP A 502 1.44 9.97 -23.97
C ASP A 502 1.96 9.74 -25.40
N GLU A 503 1.07 9.52 -26.37
CA GLU A 503 1.48 9.42 -27.79
C GLU A 503 2.02 10.75 -28.30
N LEU A 504 3.28 10.79 -28.74
CA LEU A 504 3.92 12.00 -29.24
C LEU A 504 3.77 12.13 -30.77
N LEU A 505 3.19 13.26 -31.20
CA LEU A 505 3.24 13.75 -32.57
C LEU A 505 4.09 15.02 -32.65
N GLU A 506 4.82 15.20 -33.75
CA GLU A 506 5.70 16.35 -33.93
C GLU A 506 5.54 16.97 -35.31
N GLN A 507 5.50 18.31 -35.38
CA GLN A 507 5.51 19.07 -36.62
C GLN A 507 6.41 20.30 -36.49
N GLU A 508 7.18 20.62 -37.54
CA GLU A 508 8.13 21.74 -37.55
C GLU A 508 7.73 22.83 -38.55
N LEU A 509 8.08 24.07 -38.21
CA LEU A 509 7.82 25.27 -39.00
C LEU A 509 9.03 26.22 -38.90
N THR A 510 9.63 26.58 -40.02
CA THR A 510 10.74 27.55 -40.06
C THR A 510 10.19 28.95 -40.30
N VAL A 511 10.67 29.92 -39.52
CA VAL A 511 10.35 31.34 -39.67
C VAL A 511 11.67 32.12 -39.78
N ASP A 512 11.81 32.91 -40.84
CA ASP A 512 12.98 33.75 -41.07
C ASP A 512 12.68 35.23 -40.76
N VAL A 513 13.73 36.04 -40.68
CA VAL A 513 13.66 37.50 -40.52
C VAL A 513 14.21 38.19 -41.76
N VAL A 514 13.72 39.40 -42.05
CA VAL A 514 14.23 40.16 -43.19
C VAL A 514 15.71 40.52 -42.99
N LYS A 515 16.55 40.01 -43.89
CA LYS A 515 18.00 40.22 -43.93
C LYS A 515 18.33 41.40 -44.88
N PRO A 516 19.23 42.32 -44.50
CA PRO A 516 19.68 43.38 -45.41
C PRO A 516 20.50 42.76 -46.54
N LYS A 517 20.41 43.34 -47.74
CA LYS A 517 21.15 42.88 -48.91
C LYS A 517 21.91 44.03 -49.53
N ILE A 518 23.19 43.82 -49.80
CA ILE A 518 23.99 44.74 -50.60
C ILE A 518 23.84 44.32 -52.06
N LYS A 519 23.46 45.28 -52.92
CA LYS A 519 23.26 45.08 -54.36
C LYS A 519 24.47 45.53 -55.16
N ARG A 520 25.12 46.60 -54.69
CA ARG A 520 26.39 47.12 -55.19
C ARG A 520 27.16 47.72 -54.03
N PHE A 521 28.44 47.39 -53.91
CA PHE A 521 29.42 48.17 -53.17
C PHE A 521 30.68 48.23 -54.03
N ASP A 522 31.04 49.43 -54.47
CA ASP A 522 31.94 49.62 -55.61
C ASP A 522 32.63 50.99 -55.54
N TRP A 523 33.65 51.20 -56.37
CA TRP A 523 34.42 52.44 -56.37
C TRP A 523 34.98 52.81 -57.75
N GLU A 524 35.07 54.11 -58.04
CA GLU A 524 35.77 54.64 -59.21
C GLU A 524 36.68 55.83 -58.86
N ILE A 525 37.60 56.19 -59.74
CA ILE A 525 38.58 57.26 -59.49
C ILE A 525 38.01 58.60 -59.97
N ASN A 526 37.80 59.55 -59.05
CA ASN A 526 37.25 60.85 -59.37
C ASN A 526 38.35 61.90 -59.54
N LEU A 527 38.88 61.98 -60.77
CA LEU A 527 39.90 62.95 -61.16
C LEU A 527 39.43 64.42 -61.10
N ASN A 528 38.12 64.70 -61.01
CA ASN A 528 37.61 66.07 -60.85
C ASN A 528 37.80 66.58 -59.41
N GLU A 529 37.71 65.68 -58.42
CA GLU A 529 37.81 65.98 -56.99
C GLU A 529 39.22 65.69 -56.38
N GLY A 530 40.17 65.25 -57.22
CA GLY A 530 41.59 65.12 -56.92
C GLY A 530 42.22 63.79 -57.33
N ILE A 531 43.53 63.78 -57.59
CA ILE A 531 44.28 62.55 -57.94
C ILE A 531 44.35 61.54 -56.77
N ASP A 532 44.15 62.01 -55.54
CA ASP A 532 44.06 61.21 -54.33
C ASP A 532 42.60 60.94 -53.91
N ASN A 533 41.63 61.03 -54.83
CA ASN A 533 40.20 60.93 -54.54
C ASN A 533 39.49 59.81 -55.32
N ILE A 534 38.52 59.17 -54.65
CA ILE A 534 37.66 58.14 -55.22
C ILE A 534 36.19 58.41 -54.91
N ASP A 535 35.31 57.91 -55.75
CA ASP A 535 33.87 57.86 -55.50
C ASP A 535 33.50 56.47 -55.01
N LEU A 536 33.07 56.36 -53.75
CA LEU A 536 32.44 55.16 -53.22
C LEU A 536 30.95 55.16 -53.60
N ILE A 537 30.47 54.07 -54.18
CA ILE A 537 29.07 53.89 -54.60
C ILE A 537 28.50 52.69 -53.85
N TRP A 538 27.31 52.84 -53.25
CA TRP A 538 26.60 51.73 -52.64
C TRP A 538 25.09 51.76 -52.91
N GLU A 539 24.54 50.57 -53.15
CA GLU A 539 23.11 50.29 -53.21
C GLU A 539 22.79 49.09 -52.32
N THR A 540 21.77 49.24 -51.46
CA THR A 540 21.30 48.20 -50.55
C THR A 540 19.77 48.07 -50.56
N GLU A 541 19.29 46.99 -49.98
CA GLU A 541 17.89 46.59 -49.91
C GLU A 541 17.62 46.05 -48.50
N ASN A 542 16.39 46.21 -48.00
CA ASN A 542 15.99 45.87 -46.62
C ASN A 542 16.90 46.43 -45.53
N THR A 543 17.51 47.59 -45.80
CA THR A 543 18.57 48.22 -45.00
C THR A 543 18.07 49.56 -44.48
N LYS A 544 18.31 49.85 -43.20
CA LYS A 544 17.93 51.10 -42.52
C LYS A 544 19.03 52.17 -42.64
N GLU A 545 20.28 51.76 -42.50
CA GLU A 545 21.48 52.59 -42.56
C GLU A 545 22.68 51.72 -42.98
N VAL A 546 23.73 52.32 -43.51
CA VAL A 546 25.01 51.63 -43.74
C VAL A 546 26.11 52.28 -42.90
N GLN A 547 27.05 51.48 -42.40
CA GLN A 547 28.25 51.96 -41.72
C GLN A 547 29.48 51.60 -42.56
N ILE A 548 30.15 52.60 -43.15
CA ILE A 548 31.30 52.42 -44.04
C ILE A 548 32.59 52.85 -43.33
N LYS A 549 33.50 51.89 -43.12
CA LYS A 549 34.80 52.06 -42.47
C LYS A 549 35.93 52.01 -43.49
N PRO A 550 37.06 52.72 -43.28
CA PRO A 550 37.38 53.49 -42.08
C PRO A 550 36.96 54.98 -42.09
N LYS A 551 36.61 55.57 -43.25
CA LYS A 551 36.57 57.04 -43.42
C LYS A 551 35.18 57.70 -43.52
N VAL A 552 34.08 56.96 -43.63
CA VAL A 552 32.78 57.50 -44.08
C VAL A 552 31.70 57.54 -42.97
N GLY A 553 31.75 56.63 -42.00
CA GLY A 553 30.80 56.61 -40.88
C GLY A 553 29.43 56.03 -41.27
N VAL A 554 28.37 56.50 -40.61
CA VAL A 554 26.98 56.06 -40.85
C VAL A 554 26.35 56.91 -41.95
N GLN A 555 25.67 56.26 -42.90
CA GLN A 555 25.07 56.88 -44.09
C GLN A 555 23.71 56.23 -44.43
N ASN A 556 22.97 56.85 -45.35
CA ASN A 556 21.71 56.33 -45.89
C ASN A 556 21.91 54.99 -46.65
N PRO A 557 20.87 54.13 -46.75
CA PRO A 557 20.94 52.81 -47.40
C PRO A 557 21.50 52.80 -48.82
N ASN A 558 21.23 53.84 -49.61
CA ASN A 558 21.76 54.05 -50.95
C ASN A 558 22.50 55.38 -50.97
N GLY A 559 23.66 55.43 -51.62
CA GLY A 559 24.46 56.64 -51.62
C GLY A 559 25.77 56.58 -52.39
N PHE A 560 26.46 57.70 -52.29
CA PHE A 560 27.64 58.08 -53.05
C PHE A 560 28.49 59.01 -52.17
N MET A 561 29.82 58.84 -52.15
CA MET A 561 30.71 59.66 -51.32
C MET A 561 32.10 59.79 -51.92
N HIS A 562 32.58 61.03 -52.09
CA HIS A 562 33.96 61.35 -52.39
C HIS A 562 34.86 61.06 -51.18
N VAL A 563 35.89 60.22 -51.31
CA VAL A 563 36.79 59.86 -50.21
C VAL A 563 38.25 59.91 -50.65
N ARG A 564 39.05 60.75 -49.98
CA ARG A 564 40.49 60.82 -50.26
C ARG A 564 41.28 59.64 -49.71
N ILE A 565 42.06 59.01 -50.57
CA ILE A 565 42.96 57.88 -50.31
C ILE A 565 44.34 58.15 -50.93
N ARG A 566 45.40 57.92 -50.16
CA ARG A 566 46.81 58.15 -50.59
C ARG A 566 47.58 56.86 -50.88
N GLU A 567 46.95 55.74 -50.54
CA GLU A 567 47.47 54.38 -50.60
C GLU A 567 46.28 53.43 -50.76
N GLU A 568 46.54 52.15 -51.06
CA GLU A 568 45.50 51.12 -51.15
C GLU A 568 44.67 51.08 -49.85
N THR A 569 43.41 51.50 -49.93
CA THR A 569 42.50 51.59 -48.79
C THR A 569 41.43 50.52 -48.93
N LYS A 570 41.46 49.56 -48.01
CA LYS A 570 40.42 48.55 -47.82
C LYS A 570 39.21 49.19 -47.12
N PHE A 571 38.07 49.21 -47.79
CA PHE A 571 36.81 49.72 -47.27
C PHE A 571 35.87 48.56 -46.95
N THR A 572 35.24 48.62 -45.78
CA THR A 572 34.22 47.65 -45.35
C THR A 572 32.91 48.39 -45.13
N ILE A 573 31.86 47.96 -45.83
CA ILE A 573 30.48 48.40 -45.60
C ILE A 573 29.81 47.40 -44.65
N ALA A 574 28.99 47.91 -43.73
CA ALA A 574 28.05 47.13 -42.95
C ALA A 574 26.64 47.67 -43.18
N ALA A 575 25.82 46.94 -43.92
CA ALA A 575 24.41 47.24 -44.11
C ALA A 575 23.63 46.77 -42.87
N VAL A 576 22.99 47.71 -42.18
CA VAL A 576 22.22 47.49 -40.95
C VAL A 576 20.75 47.32 -41.32
N GLY A 577 20.24 46.10 -41.18
CA GLY A 577 18.83 45.77 -41.42
C GLY A 577 17.95 46.00 -40.20
N LEU A 578 16.73 45.44 -40.23
CA LEU A 578 15.81 45.53 -39.09
C LEU A 578 16.15 44.58 -37.95
N PHE A 579 16.70 43.40 -38.27
CA PHE A 579 17.01 42.33 -37.31
C PHE A 579 18.43 41.76 -37.42
N SER A 580 19.15 42.07 -38.51
CA SER A 580 20.48 41.51 -38.80
C SER A 580 21.31 42.49 -39.63
N ASN A 581 22.62 42.28 -39.68
CA ASN A 581 23.58 43.10 -40.41
C ASN A 581 24.35 42.23 -41.42
N VAL A 582 24.66 42.77 -42.60
CA VAL A 582 25.49 42.11 -43.62
C VAL A 582 26.67 43.01 -43.98
N THR A 583 27.86 42.41 -44.16
CA THR A 583 29.10 43.13 -44.45
C THR A 583 29.71 42.73 -45.79
N GLU A 584 30.21 43.71 -46.54
CA GLU A 584 30.96 43.50 -47.78
C GLU A 584 32.22 44.38 -47.77
N GLU A 585 33.20 44.05 -48.63
CA GLU A 585 34.53 44.65 -48.61
C GLU A 585 35.08 44.86 -50.03
N ILE A 586 35.65 46.04 -50.27
CA ILE A 586 36.36 46.39 -51.51
C ILE A 586 37.72 46.99 -51.20
N LYS A 587 38.66 46.86 -52.15
CA LYS A 587 39.96 47.52 -52.11
C LYS A 587 40.00 48.64 -53.15
N ALA A 588 40.12 49.88 -52.67
CA ALA A 588 40.28 51.04 -53.53
C ALA A 588 41.73 51.52 -53.57
N HIS A 589 42.15 52.07 -54.72
CA HIS A 589 43.54 52.40 -55.01
C HIS A 589 43.59 53.84 -55.59
N PRO A 590 44.55 54.69 -55.17
CA PRO A 590 44.72 56.02 -55.78
C PRO A 590 45.15 55.91 -57.26
N PHE A 591 45.02 57.00 -58.01
CA PHE A 591 45.39 57.02 -59.43
C PHE A 591 46.88 56.65 -59.62
N PRO A 592 47.23 55.67 -60.47
CA PRO A 592 48.57 55.11 -60.50
C PRO A 592 49.61 56.07 -61.09
N ALA A 593 50.69 56.28 -60.35
CA ALA A 593 51.88 56.97 -60.87
C ALA A 593 52.56 56.10 -61.96
N PRO A 594 52.98 56.68 -63.10
CA PRO A 594 53.52 55.90 -64.21
C PRO A 594 54.91 55.34 -63.91
N VAL A 595 55.07 54.01 -64.01
CA VAL A 595 56.35 53.30 -63.87
C VAL A 595 56.92 53.00 -65.26
N VAL A 596 58.15 53.46 -65.53
CA VAL A 596 58.85 53.28 -66.81
C VAL A 596 59.29 51.82 -66.99
N LYS A 597 59.08 51.24 -68.18
CA LYS A 597 59.43 49.84 -68.54
C LYS A 597 60.42 49.76 -69.71
N GLN A 598 61.63 49.27 -69.45
CA GLN A 598 62.62 48.72 -70.41
C GLN A 598 63.57 47.78 -69.62
N LEU A 599 64.26 46.76 -70.15
CA LEU A 599 64.34 46.21 -71.53
C LEU A 599 64.68 44.69 -71.46
N PHE A 600 64.59 44.03 -72.62
CA PHE A 600 64.86 42.61 -72.95
C PHE A 600 66.35 42.21 -72.71
N VAL A 601 66.86 40.95 -72.68
CA VAL A 601 66.40 39.55 -72.96
C VAL A 601 67.19 38.58 -72.01
N GLU A 602 67.26 37.22 -72.04
CA GLU A 602 66.84 36.14 -72.97
C GLU A 602 66.44 34.81 -72.25
N THR A 603 66.79 33.61 -72.79
CA THR A 603 66.54 32.27 -72.23
C THR A 603 67.57 31.24 -72.76
N PRO A 604 67.83 30.10 -72.09
CA PRO A 604 67.19 28.86 -72.57
C PRO A 604 66.91 27.73 -71.53
N LYS A 605 65.72 27.13 -71.67
CA LYS A 605 65.39 25.67 -71.61
C LYS A 605 66.24 24.70 -70.76
N MET A 606 65.56 23.88 -69.93
CA MET A 606 65.23 22.49 -70.31
C MET A 606 64.07 21.90 -69.48
N ASN A 607 63.47 20.81 -69.98
CA ASN A 607 62.21 20.21 -69.51
C ASN A 607 62.40 19.19 -68.37
N LEU A 608 61.31 18.85 -67.68
CA LEU A 608 60.68 17.52 -67.89
C LEU A 608 59.20 17.50 -67.43
N ASN A 609 58.39 16.70 -68.13
CA ASN A 609 56.95 16.52 -67.88
C ASN A 609 56.68 15.19 -67.16
N THR A 610 55.64 15.16 -66.31
CA THR A 610 54.40 14.34 -66.48
C THR A 610 53.40 14.77 -65.38
N LYS A 611 52.12 15.07 -65.65
CA LYS A 611 50.99 14.18 -66.03
C LYS A 611 50.63 13.16 -64.91
N ILE A 612 49.36 12.94 -64.53
CA ILE A 612 48.08 13.60 -64.92
C ILE A 612 47.02 13.42 -63.80
N GLU A 613 45.84 14.01 -64.02
CA GLU A 613 44.56 13.94 -63.27
C GLU A 613 44.09 12.47 -62.97
N SER A 614 43.04 12.15 -62.19
CA SER A 614 41.76 12.87 -62.03
C SER A 614 40.88 12.45 -60.83
N VAL A 615 40.15 13.44 -60.27
CA VAL A 615 38.67 13.54 -60.10
C VAL A 615 37.88 12.42 -59.38
N ASP A 616 37.45 12.77 -58.15
CA ASP A 616 36.09 12.74 -57.53
C ASP A 616 34.95 11.89 -58.16
N LEU A 617 34.21 11.13 -57.31
CA LEU A 617 32.75 11.31 -57.02
C LEU A 617 32.08 10.13 -56.25
N LYS A 618 31.66 10.42 -55.00
CA LYS A 618 30.44 9.99 -54.27
C LYS A 618 29.98 8.50 -54.14
N SER A 619 29.39 8.22 -52.95
CA SER A 619 28.48 7.09 -52.59
C SER A 619 29.14 5.69 -52.49
N PHE A 620 28.78 4.76 -51.59
CA PHE A 620 27.46 4.39 -51.03
C PHE A 620 27.50 3.86 -49.56
N LYS A 621 26.33 3.96 -48.89
CA LYS A 621 25.71 3.10 -47.85
C LYS A 621 26.53 2.20 -46.90
N SER A 622 26.27 2.41 -45.60
CA SER A 622 25.99 1.44 -44.49
C SER A 622 26.71 0.07 -44.41
N LEU A 623 27.23 -0.23 -43.21
CA LEU A 623 27.62 -1.58 -42.77
C LEU A 623 26.86 -1.95 -41.48
N GLU A 624 26.02 -2.98 -41.57
CA GLU A 624 25.41 -3.68 -40.43
C GLU A 624 25.89 -5.14 -40.43
N ILE A 625 26.34 -5.66 -39.29
CA ILE A 625 26.39 -7.11 -38.97
C ILE A 625 26.36 -7.27 -37.42
N PRO A 626 25.94 -8.43 -36.86
CA PRO A 626 24.52 -8.61 -36.54
C PRO A 626 24.24 -9.05 -35.08
N PHE A 627 22.95 -9.17 -34.74
CA PHE A 627 22.47 -9.99 -33.62
C PHE A 627 22.36 -11.47 -34.06
N GLU A 628 22.76 -12.43 -33.22
CA GLU A 628 21.94 -13.58 -32.77
C GLU A 628 22.72 -14.58 -31.87
N LYS A 629 22.02 -15.07 -30.82
CA LYS A 629 21.99 -16.45 -30.24
C LYS A 629 23.33 -17.23 -30.08
N LEU A 630 23.59 -17.92 -28.95
CA LEU A 630 22.71 -18.98 -28.42
C LEU A 630 22.79 -19.24 -26.91
N ASN A 631 21.65 -19.73 -26.41
CA ASN A 631 21.34 -20.24 -25.06
C ASN A 631 22.26 -21.38 -24.55
N ALA A 632 22.30 -21.60 -23.23
CA ALA A 632 21.70 -22.78 -22.58
C ALA A 632 21.84 -22.80 -21.04
N GLY A 633 20.87 -23.44 -20.36
CA GLY A 633 20.93 -23.80 -18.92
C GLY A 633 20.14 -22.86 -17.99
N ILE A 634 19.42 -23.33 -16.95
CA ILE A 634 19.18 -24.71 -16.49
C ILE A 634 17.70 -24.88 -16.13
N SER A 635 17.08 -25.97 -16.57
CA SER A 635 15.74 -26.42 -16.16
C SER A 635 15.85 -27.45 -15.04
N SER A 636 15.58 -27.07 -13.78
CA SER A 636 15.68 -27.99 -12.63
C SER A 636 14.79 -27.61 -11.44
N LEU A 637 13.47 -27.52 -11.65
CA LEU A 637 12.46 -27.41 -10.58
C LEU A 637 11.31 -28.41 -10.78
N GLN A 638 11.67 -29.69 -10.97
CA GLN A 638 10.76 -30.83 -10.78
C GLN A 638 11.40 -31.79 -9.79
N ASN A 639 11.19 -31.51 -8.50
CA ASN A 639 11.30 -32.38 -7.32
C ASN A 639 11.24 -31.50 -6.05
N LEU A 640 10.06 -30.94 -5.79
CA LEU A 640 9.74 -30.26 -4.53
C LEU A 640 8.88 -31.20 -3.69
N GLU A 641 9.53 -32.06 -2.91
CA GLU A 641 8.85 -32.71 -1.78
C GLU A 641 8.60 -31.66 -0.70
N LEU A 642 7.36 -31.57 -0.21
CA LEU A 642 7.02 -30.68 0.89
C LEU A 642 7.69 -31.17 2.18
N PRO A 643 8.31 -30.30 2.99
CA PRO A 643 8.85 -30.68 4.29
C PRO A 643 7.71 -31.13 5.21
N LYS A 644 7.80 -32.33 5.76
CA LYS A 644 6.93 -32.77 6.85
C LYS A 644 7.31 -32.00 8.12
N PHE A 645 6.45 -31.10 8.56
CA PHE A 645 6.63 -30.39 9.82
C PHE A 645 6.24 -31.29 10.99
N GLU A 646 7.20 -31.64 11.87
CA GLU A 646 6.84 -32.11 13.21
C GLU A 646 6.27 -30.94 14.00
N THR A 647 4.96 -30.92 14.24
CA THR A 647 4.27 -29.95 15.10
C THR A 647 4.52 -30.20 16.60
N LYS A 648 5.80 -30.31 16.98
CA LYS A 648 6.23 -30.39 18.38
C LYS A 648 6.00 -29.06 19.07
N ASN A 649 5.14 -29.06 20.09
CA ASN A 649 4.83 -27.87 20.88
C ASN A 649 5.99 -27.49 21.82
N SER A 650 6.99 -26.83 21.23
CA SER A 650 8.23 -26.39 21.90
C SER A 650 8.02 -25.40 23.06
N LEU A 651 6.81 -24.90 23.31
CA LEU A 651 6.53 -24.13 24.53
C LEU A 651 6.57 -25.04 25.77
N ILE A 652 6.02 -26.26 25.68
CA ILE A 652 5.73 -27.11 26.84
C ILE A 652 6.99 -27.80 27.39
N ASP A 653 7.91 -28.17 26.49
CA ASP A 653 9.14 -28.89 26.79
C ASP A 653 10.26 -27.97 27.34
N ASN A 654 10.18 -26.66 27.08
CA ASN A 654 11.15 -25.67 27.57
C ASN A 654 10.86 -25.14 28.99
N PHE A 655 9.77 -25.57 29.64
CA PHE A 655 9.36 -25.02 30.94
C PHE A 655 9.99 -25.68 32.18
N ASP A 656 10.73 -26.77 32.03
CA ASP A 656 11.28 -27.51 33.19
C ASP A 656 12.57 -26.85 33.75
N GLU A 657 13.18 -25.90 33.02
CA GLU A 657 14.30 -25.05 33.50
C GLU A 657 14.06 -23.53 33.26
N ILE A 658 13.00 -22.97 33.83
CA ILE A 658 12.89 -21.50 34.02
C ILE A 658 12.86 -21.18 35.53
N PRO A 659 13.94 -20.63 36.12
CA PRO A 659 13.89 -20.17 37.50
C PRO A 659 12.95 -18.97 37.62
N LYS A 660 12.17 -18.93 38.71
CA LYS A 660 11.24 -17.83 39.01
C LYS A 660 11.98 -16.48 38.95
N PRO A 661 11.36 -15.40 38.44
CA PRO A 661 11.99 -14.08 38.40
C PRO A 661 12.38 -13.63 39.82
N SER A 662 13.69 -13.55 40.09
CA SER A 662 14.22 -13.00 41.33
C SER A 662 13.96 -11.49 41.37
N LYS A 663 13.50 -10.98 42.51
CA LYS A 663 13.19 -9.55 42.69
C LYS A 663 14.39 -8.60 42.52
N ASP A 664 15.61 -9.13 42.39
CA ASP A 664 16.85 -8.38 42.16
C ASP A 664 17.24 -8.22 40.67
N PHE A 665 16.38 -8.56 39.70
CA PHE A 665 16.64 -8.29 38.28
C PHE A 665 16.47 -6.80 37.91
N THR A 666 17.14 -5.93 38.64
CA THR A 666 16.95 -4.47 38.58
C THR A 666 18.30 -3.77 38.38
N ILE A 667 18.43 -3.06 37.24
CA ILE A 667 19.51 -2.12 36.88
C ILE A 667 20.94 -2.71 36.75
N ASN A 668 21.43 -3.51 37.69
CA ASN A 668 22.83 -3.96 37.76
C ASN A 668 23.33 -4.69 36.50
N THR A 669 22.50 -5.51 35.87
CA THR A 669 22.86 -6.24 34.63
C THR A 669 23.04 -5.31 33.44
N ILE A 670 22.23 -4.24 33.36
CA ILE A 670 22.34 -3.19 32.33
C ILE A 670 23.59 -2.33 32.61
N PHE A 671 23.80 -1.94 33.87
CA PHE A 671 24.95 -1.14 34.29
C PHE A 671 26.29 -1.86 34.00
N LYS A 672 26.37 -3.18 34.21
CA LYS A 672 27.53 -3.99 33.81
C LYS A 672 27.74 -4.05 32.30
N LYS A 673 26.68 -4.19 31.49
CA LYS A 673 26.79 -4.14 30.02
C LYS A 673 27.30 -2.79 29.53
N ILE A 674 26.75 -1.68 30.04
CA ILE A 674 27.18 -0.32 29.69
C ILE A 674 28.66 -0.09 30.09
N LYS A 675 29.06 -0.49 31.30
CA LYS A 675 30.46 -0.35 31.74
C LYS A 675 31.44 -1.13 30.87
N ASN A 676 31.07 -2.32 30.40
CA ASN A 676 31.94 -3.11 29.51
C ASN A 676 32.09 -2.48 28.11
N ILE A 677 31.03 -1.85 27.57
CA ILE A 677 31.10 -1.13 26.29
C ILE A 677 32.03 0.09 26.40
N ILE A 678 31.95 0.84 27.50
CA ILE A 678 32.82 2.00 27.76
C ILE A 678 34.30 1.59 27.93
N HIS A 679 34.59 0.42 28.51
CA HIS A 679 35.96 -0.13 28.59
C HIS A 679 36.43 -0.87 27.33
N GLN A 680 35.64 -0.90 26.24
CA GLN A 680 36.05 -1.41 24.92
C GLN A 680 36.22 -0.26 23.89
N SER A 681 36.23 1.00 24.36
CA SER A 681 36.34 2.20 23.54
C SER A 681 37.34 3.23 24.13
N GLN A 682 38.38 2.73 24.81
CA GLN A 682 39.56 3.47 25.28
C GLN A 682 40.84 2.68 24.93
#